data_AF-A0A1V5JMJ4-F1
#
_entry.id   AF-A0A1V5JMJ4-F1
#
_cell.length_a   1.000
_cell.length_b   1.000
_cell.length_c   1.000
_cell.angle_alpha   90.00
_cell.angle_beta   90.00
_cell.angle_gamma   90.00
#
_symmetry.space_group_name_H-M   'P 1'
#
loop_
_entity.id
_entity.type
_entity.pdbx_description
1 polymer ?
#
loop_
_entity_poly.entity_id
_entity_poly.type
_entity_poly.pdbx_seq_one_letter_code
_entity_poly.pdbx_strand_id
1 'polypeptide(L)'
;MKRLTLLFSALVMLMTLPATGQTNDFYDDAPTMQLKGAKKILITGEIEKDMTIDLSRLKKHTITVKETTITGGNVGFTGAYRYDGYSLYDILDRVVLKKKNEAEFNPIIDLYVEVTNDRGETAVFSWGEIYYPVNMHRLMIATSVARIVPSKAKDLWPLPTETKVVAGNDLVTSRNISNPVKITVKSLDCNYPVNRGMSPMFSETMKLCVNGKQRAILTELPEGMDSETYHTVFYGRGMGIHGTTPFIGSMLKELISDYYRLSAEALQKGMVVIAGLDGYRAAFTLSEIVNRNDQEEVLIIDRDNYEGAGRFSIFPACDFFSDRAIKAVMEINLLLPTAGSPWAIVVHGGAGTITRDRMSAGAEAEYRRALQAVIDSGAAVLSAGGSALDAVERAIRMMEDSPLFNAGKGAVFTHEGRNELDASIMDGSNLAAGAVAGVTDIRNPITAARTVMEKSVHVMLTGKGASEFAAEQGLEIVDPSYFREESRFRELQRALEREKHGTVGCVALDMNGDLAAGTSTGGMTNKRYNRIGDAPVIGAGNYANNATCAVSATGHGEFFIRYTVAHDISALMEYSGLSLDEAAREVIKNKLVKAGGTGGIISVDGKGNISMPFNTEGMYRGYKNSDGKNGVFIFSDEPDKL
;
A
#
# COMPACT_ATOMS: atom_id res chain seq x y z
N MET A 1 25.06 85.30 -52.78
CA MET A 1 25.75 83.99 -52.98
C MET A 1 25.40 83.13 -51.76
N LYS A 2 24.55 82.10 -51.91
CA LYS A 2 24.94 80.66 -51.91
C LYS A 2 25.72 80.29 -50.63
N ARG A 3 25.36 79.36 -49.72
CA ARG A 3 24.45 78.20 -49.62
C ARG A 3 24.22 77.94 -48.10
N LEU A 4 23.02 77.59 -47.59
CA LEU A 4 22.47 76.22 -47.39
C LEU A 4 23.49 75.26 -46.73
N THR A 5 23.21 74.53 -45.62
CA THR A 5 22.20 73.46 -45.49
C THR A 5 22.17 72.91 -44.04
N LEU A 6 20.95 72.74 -43.45
CA LEU A 6 20.42 71.63 -42.60
C LEU A 6 21.25 70.98 -41.46
N LEU A 7 20.72 70.40 -40.37
CA LEU A 7 19.41 70.28 -39.69
C LEU A 7 19.69 69.36 -38.46
N PHE A 8 19.01 69.59 -37.34
CA PHE A 8 18.39 68.62 -36.40
C PHE A 8 18.53 69.01 -34.92
N SER A 9 17.41 69.47 -34.39
CA SER A 9 17.07 69.52 -32.98
C SER A 9 16.87 68.11 -32.42
N ALA A 10 17.72 67.69 -31.48
CA ALA A 10 17.49 66.51 -30.65
C ALA A 10 16.77 66.91 -29.36
N LEU A 11 15.47 66.62 -29.31
CA LEU A 11 14.65 66.68 -28.11
C LEU A 11 15.05 65.51 -27.20
N VAL A 12 15.84 65.77 -26.16
CA VAL A 12 16.15 64.78 -25.12
C VAL A 12 14.93 64.67 -24.21
N MET A 13 14.07 63.69 -24.49
CA MET A 13 13.04 63.24 -23.56
C MET A 13 13.74 62.44 -22.46
N LEU A 14 14.02 63.09 -21.31
CA LEU A 14 14.37 62.36 -20.09
C LEU A 14 13.17 61.49 -19.71
N MET A 15 13.24 60.20 -20.03
CA MET A 15 12.43 59.20 -19.34
C MET A 15 13.00 59.06 -17.92
N THR A 16 12.33 59.70 -16.97
CA THR A 16 12.50 59.38 -15.56
C THR A 16 12.07 57.93 -15.34
N LEU A 17 13.04 57.02 -15.13
CA LEU A 17 12.78 55.72 -14.53
C LEU A 17 12.09 55.97 -13.18
N PRO A 18 10.93 55.34 -12.89
CA PRO A 18 10.36 55.45 -11.56
C PRO A 18 11.37 54.84 -10.58
N ALA A 19 11.63 55.55 -9.48
CA ALA A 19 12.38 55.01 -8.37
C ALA A 19 11.76 53.66 -7.99
N THR A 20 12.58 52.60 -7.95
CA THR A 20 12.24 51.32 -7.34
C THR A 20 12.06 51.55 -5.85
N GLY A 21 10.94 52.17 -5.48
CA GLY A 21 10.52 52.30 -4.10
C GLY A 21 10.32 50.90 -3.56
N GLN A 22 10.76 50.68 -2.32
CA GLN A 22 10.36 49.52 -1.53
C GLN A 22 8.83 49.53 -1.50
N THR A 23 8.19 48.68 -2.30
CA THR A 23 6.77 48.44 -2.09
C THR A 23 6.64 47.48 -0.91
N ASN A 24 5.44 47.36 -0.36
CA ASN A 24 5.17 46.40 0.71
C ASN A 24 5.09 44.96 0.17
N ASP A 25 5.28 44.76 -1.13
CA ASP A 25 5.34 43.45 -1.74
C ASP A 25 6.72 42.81 -1.47
N PHE A 26 6.70 41.72 -0.70
CA PHE A 26 7.89 40.95 -0.35
C PHE A 26 8.55 40.27 -1.58
N TYR A 27 7.98 40.39 -2.77
CA TYR A 27 8.33 39.68 -4.01
C TYR A 27 9.01 40.57 -5.09
N ASP A 28 9.41 41.79 -4.76
CA ASP A 28 9.58 42.91 -5.70
C ASP A 28 10.76 42.91 -6.71
N ASP A 29 11.71 41.97 -6.62
CA ASP A 29 12.96 42.12 -7.39
C ASP A 29 13.23 40.99 -8.42
N ALA A 30 12.34 40.00 -8.54
CA ALA A 30 12.57 38.85 -9.43
C ALA A 30 11.78 38.97 -10.75
N PRO A 31 12.45 38.93 -11.92
CA PRO A 31 11.76 38.98 -13.21
C PRO A 31 10.87 37.75 -13.43
N THR A 32 9.66 37.99 -13.95
CA THR A 32 8.75 36.92 -14.37
C THR A 32 9.24 36.29 -15.67
N MET A 33 9.52 34.98 -15.64
CA MET A 33 9.92 34.19 -16.79
C MET A 33 8.70 33.53 -17.45
N GLN A 34 8.63 33.56 -18.79
CA GLN A 34 7.64 32.79 -19.54
C GLN A 34 8.08 31.33 -19.66
N LEU A 35 7.15 30.43 -19.39
CA LEU A 35 7.34 28.99 -19.50
C LEU A 35 7.07 28.53 -20.94
N LYS A 36 7.81 27.54 -21.42
CA LYS A 36 7.64 26.94 -22.75
C LYS A 36 6.64 25.78 -22.68
N GLY A 37 5.68 25.70 -23.59
CA GLY A 37 4.77 24.55 -23.62
C GLY A 37 3.39 24.87 -24.17
N ALA A 38 2.42 24.02 -23.80
CA ALA A 38 1.07 24.05 -24.33
C ALA A 38 0.37 25.41 -24.14
N LYS A 39 -0.05 26.01 -25.27
CA LYS A 39 -0.98 27.16 -25.30
C LYS A 39 -2.43 26.71 -25.45
N LYS A 40 -2.63 25.45 -25.81
CA LYS A 40 -3.92 24.83 -26.04
C LYS A 40 -3.97 23.51 -25.30
N ILE A 41 -5.14 23.14 -24.81
CA ILE A 41 -5.35 21.87 -24.11
C ILE A 41 -6.56 21.14 -24.67
N LEU A 42 -6.43 19.83 -24.88
CA LEU A 42 -7.54 18.97 -25.27
C LEU A 42 -8.36 18.60 -24.04
N ILE A 43 -9.68 18.78 -24.10
CA ILE A 43 -10.62 18.25 -23.10
C ILE A 43 -11.42 17.11 -23.75
N THR A 44 -11.53 15.99 -23.05
CA THR A 44 -12.22 14.76 -23.50
C THR A 44 -12.85 14.01 -22.32
N GLY A 45 -13.46 12.84 -22.56
CA GLY A 45 -14.06 11.97 -21.55
C GLY A 45 -15.57 12.15 -21.45
N GLU A 46 -16.10 12.32 -20.24
CA GLU A 46 -17.53 12.44 -19.93
C GLU A 46 -18.08 13.84 -20.20
N ILE A 47 -17.96 14.27 -21.45
CA ILE A 47 -18.36 15.60 -21.95
C ILE A 47 -19.16 15.42 -23.25
N GLU A 48 -19.95 16.44 -23.63
CA GLU A 48 -20.80 16.35 -24.83
C GLU A 48 -19.99 16.10 -26.11
N LYS A 49 -18.83 16.78 -26.23
CA LYS A 49 -17.92 16.65 -27.37
C LYS A 49 -16.50 17.06 -27.00
N ASP A 50 -15.53 16.27 -27.45
CA ASP A 50 -14.11 16.61 -27.40
C ASP A 50 -13.84 18.01 -27.99
N MET A 51 -13.08 18.81 -27.25
CA MET A 51 -12.77 20.18 -27.67
C MET A 51 -11.37 20.61 -27.24
N THR A 52 -10.76 21.48 -28.03
CA THR A 52 -9.47 22.09 -27.70
C THR A 52 -9.69 23.52 -27.23
N ILE A 53 -9.22 23.84 -26.03
CA ILE A 53 -9.31 25.17 -25.43
C ILE A 53 -8.00 25.92 -25.62
N ASP A 54 -8.10 27.15 -26.14
CA ASP A 54 -6.98 28.09 -26.28
C ASP A 54 -6.82 28.89 -24.98
N LEU A 55 -5.77 28.57 -24.22
CA LEU A 55 -5.56 29.10 -22.87
C LEU A 55 -5.41 30.63 -22.87
N SER A 56 -4.85 31.23 -23.93
CA SER A 56 -4.67 32.70 -23.98
C SER A 56 -5.97 33.50 -24.05
N ARG A 57 -7.12 32.83 -24.21
CA ARG A 57 -8.45 33.46 -24.20
C ARG A 57 -9.09 33.45 -22.82
N LEU A 58 -8.45 32.84 -21.82
CA LEU A 58 -8.92 32.76 -20.45
C LEU A 58 -8.29 33.84 -19.58
N LYS A 59 -8.90 34.08 -18.40
CA LYS A 59 -8.35 35.01 -17.42
C LYS A 59 -7.11 34.39 -16.77
N LYS A 60 -6.04 35.18 -16.65
CA LYS A 60 -4.87 34.77 -15.86
C LYS A 60 -5.12 34.99 -14.37
N HIS A 61 -4.63 34.05 -13.59
CA HIS A 61 -4.62 34.08 -12.13
C HIS A 61 -3.19 33.88 -11.63
N THR A 62 -2.96 34.28 -10.38
CA THR A 62 -1.64 34.21 -9.73
C THR A 62 -1.76 33.43 -8.43
N ILE A 63 -0.82 32.51 -8.19
CA ILE A 63 -0.68 31.80 -6.91
C ILE A 63 0.78 31.75 -6.48
N THR A 64 1.01 31.65 -5.18
CA THR A 64 2.33 31.43 -4.58
C THR A 64 2.41 30.03 -3.99
N VAL A 65 3.46 29.28 -4.32
CA VAL A 65 3.61 27.88 -3.94
C VAL A 65 5.03 27.61 -3.46
N LYS A 66 5.14 26.79 -2.42
CA LYS A 66 6.38 26.15 -2.00
C LYS A 66 6.45 24.81 -2.71
N GLU A 67 7.40 24.62 -3.61
CA GLU A 67 7.60 23.34 -4.26
C GLU A 67 8.48 22.43 -3.43
N THR A 68 8.13 21.17 -3.49
CA THR A 68 8.75 20.08 -2.76
C THR A 68 8.88 18.86 -3.67
N THR A 69 9.81 17.98 -3.33
CA THR A 69 10.01 16.68 -3.95
C THR A 69 9.90 15.59 -2.90
N ILE A 70 9.54 14.37 -3.32
CA ILE A 70 9.53 13.21 -2.44
C ILE A 70 10.43 12.12 -3.01
N THR A 71 11.33 11.58 -2.19
CA THR A 71 12.23 10.48 -2.59
C THR A 71 12.43 9.56 -1.40
N GLY A 72 12.06 8.28 -1.54
CA GLY A 72 12.13 7.30 -0.44
C GLY A 72 11.37 7.74 0.81
N GLY A 73 10.19 8.36 0.64
CA GLY A 73 9.37 8.89 1.74
C GLY A 73 9.83 10.23 2.31
N ASN A 74 11.04 10.69 2.00
CA ASN A 74 11.55 11.97 2.50
C ASN A 74 11.10 13.13 1.61
N VAL A 75 10.53 14.16 2.23
CA VAL A 75 10.11 15.39 1.55
C VAL A 75 11.23 16.43 1.57
N GLY A 76 11.70 16.83 0.39
CA GLY A 76 12.72 17.86 0.21
C GLY A 76 12.10 19.17 -0.30
N PHE A 77 12.57 20.31 0.21
CA PHE A 77 12.19 21.63 -0.29
C PHE A 77 12.96 21.96 -1.57
N THR A 78 12.24 22.39 -2.61
CA THR A 78 12.81 22.74 -3.93
C THR A 78 12.96 24.25 -4.12
N GLY A 79 11.98 25.02 -3.64
CA GLY A 79 11.97 26.47 -3.74
C GLY A 79 10.58 27.06 -3.56
N ALA A 80 10.49 28.39 -3.46
CA ALA A 80 9.22 29.10 -3.44
C ALA A 80 9.08 30.00 -4.66
N TYR A 81 7.89 29.98 -5.26
CA TYR A 81 7.61 30.60 -6.54
C TYR A 81 6.25 31.29 -6.54
N ARG A 82 6.15 32.35 -7.35
CA ARG A 82 4.89 32.91 -7.83
C ARG A 82 4.64 32.39 -9.23
N TYR A 83 3.51 31.74 -9.45
CA TYR A 83 3.06 31.27 -10.76
C TYR A 83 1.90 32.10 -11.26
N ASP A 84 1.91 32.40 -12.56
CA ASP A 84 0.75 32.94 -13.25
C ASP A 84 0.27 31.97 -14.35
N GLY A 85 -1.03 31.74 -14.41
CA GLY A 85 -1.60 30.69 -15.23
C GLY A 85 -3.10 30.77 -15.40
N TYR A 86 -3.69 29.71 -15.92
CA TYR A 86 -5.12 29.60 -16.18
C TYR A 86 -5.68 28.47 -15.32
N SER A 87 -6.71 28.77 -14.52
CA SER A 87 -7.22 27.78 -13.56
C SER A 87 -7.95 26.65 -14.27
N LEU A 88 -7.91 25.45 -13.68
CA LEU A 88 -8.69 24.31 -14.16
C LEU A 88 -10.19 24.62 -14.15
N TYR A 89 -10.66 25.39 -13.16
CA TYR A 89 -12.04 25.90 -13.11
C TYR A 89 -12.41 26.68 -14.38
N ASP A 90 -11.65 27.70 -14.77
CA ASP A 90 -11.96 28.52 -15.95
C ASP A 90 -11.90 27.72 -17.27
N ILE A 91 -11.06 26.68 -17.31
CA ILE A 91 -10.93 25.77 -18.44
C ILE A 91 -12.18 24.89 -18.52
N LEU A 92 -12.57 24.25 -17.43
CA LEU A 92 -13.66 23.27 -17.38
C LEU A 92 -15.05 23.92 -17.42
N ASP A 93 -15.18 25.18 -16.98
CA ASP A 93 -16.43 25.96 -17.07
C ASP A 93 -16.88 26.23 -18.53
N ARG A 94 -16.01 25.96 -19.51
CA ARG A 94 -16.33 26.02 -20.95
C ARG A 94 -16.96 24.73 -21.49
N VAL A 95 -17.09 23.70 -20.67
CA VAL A 95 -17.38 22.35 -21.10
C VAL A 95 -18.76 21.91 -20.59
N VAL A 96 -19.56 21.33 -21.49
CA VAL A 96 -20.84 20.72 -21.12
C VAL A 96 -20.59 19.26 -20.76
N LEU A 97 -20.93 18.90 -19.52
CA LEU A 97 -20.78 17.54 -19.01
C LEU A 97 -21.77 16.58 -19.65
N LYS A 98 -21.32 15.35 -19.86
CA LYS A 98 -22.17 14.21 -20.24
C LYS A 98 -21.72 12.99 -19.46
N LYS A 99 -22.20 12.89 -18.22
CA LYS A 99 -21.81 11.87 -17.27
C LYS A 99 -22.18 10.47 -17.76
N LYS A 100 -21.24 9.53 -17.66
CA LYS A 100 -21.46 8.12 -18.01
C LYS A 100 -22.46 7.46 -17.05
N ASN A 101 -22.37 7.79 -15.76
CA ASN A 101 -23.19 7.20 -14.70
C ASN A 101 -24.38 8.08 -14.27
N GLU A 102 -24.77 9.09 -15.05
CA GLU A 102 -25.82 10.08 -14.67
C GLU A 102 -27.14 9.43 -14.25
N ALA A 103 -27.55 8.37 -14.96
CA ALA A 103 -28.78 7.63 -14.67
C ALA A 103 -28.75 6.91 -13.31
N GLU A 104 -27.57 6.46 -12.86
CA GLU A 104 -27.37 5.81 -11.58
C GLU A 104 -27.16 6.87 -10.47
N PHE A 105 -26.26 7.81 -10.72
CA PHE A 105 -25.85 8.85 -9.78
C PHE A 105 -25.68 10.19 -10.51
N ASN A 106 -26.74 11.00 -10.44
CA ASN A 106 -26.78 12.33 -11.07
C ASN A 106 -25.83 13.38 -10.45
N PRO A 107 -25.58 13.43 -9.12
CA PRO A 107 -24.67 14.43 -8.55
C PRO A 107 -23.27 14.38 -9.16
N ILE A 108 -22.61 15.54 -9.25
CA ILE A 108 -21.26 15.69 -9.85
C ILE A 108 -20.11 15.47 -8.87
N ILE A 109 -20.43 15.13 -7.62
CA ILE A 109 -19.46 15.02 -6.52
C ILE A 109 -18.59 13.76 -6.58
N ASP A 110 -18.90 12.82 -7.47
CA ASP A 110 -18.08 11.64 -7.79
C ASP A 110 -17.28 11.82 -9.09
N LEU A 111 -17.24 13.03 -9.64
CA LEU A 111 -16.39 13.36 -10.78
C LEU A 111 -14.95 13.65 -10.34
N TYR A 112 -14.03 13.42 -11.26
CA TYR A 112 -12.65 13.85 -11.18
C TYR A 112 -12.12 14.11 -12.58
N VAL A 113 -10.96 14.76 -12.65
CA VAL A 113 -10.23 14.94 -13.90
C VAL A 113 -8.86 14.29 -13.83
N GLU A 114 -8.44 13.71 -14.96
CA GLU A 114 -7.09 13.25 -15.18
C GLU A 114 -6.40 14.20 -16.15
N VAL A 115 -5.36 14.89 -15.68
CA VAL A 115 -4.49 15.72 -16.52
C VAL A 115 -3.33 14.86 -17.02
N THR A 116 -3.15 14.79 -18.34
CA THR A 116 -2.05 14.07 -18.99
C THR A 116 -1.08 15.05 -19.64
N ASN A 117 0.22 14.82 -19.50
CA ASN A 117 1.23 15.57 -20.25
C ASN A 117 1.68 14.91 -21.55
N ASP A 118 2.58 15.58 -22.26
CA ASP A 118 3.17 15.11 -23.52
C ASP A 118 4.09 13.88 -23.39
N ARG A 119 4.47 13.52 -22.16
CA ARG A 119 5.23 12.30 -21.84
C ARG A 119 4.35 11.12 -21.39
N GLY A 120 3.04 11.32 -21.29
CA GLY A 120 2.09 10.31 -20.80
C GLY A 120 2.00 10.20 -19.28
N GLU A 121 2.67 11.07 -18.52
CA GLU A 121 2.50 11.19 -17.07
C GLU A 121 1.11 11.76 -16.76
N THR A 122 0.50 11.30 -15.67
CA THR A 122 -0.85 11.71 -15.26
C THR A 122 -0.90 12.21 -13.82
N ALA A 123 -1.79 13.15 -13.56
CA ALA A 123 -2.18 13.58 -12.23
C ALA A 123 -3.71 13.73 -12.16
N VAL A 124 -4.31 13.31 -11.04
CA VAL A 124 -5.76 13.38 -10.82
C VAL A 124 -6.13 14.48 -9.82
N PHE A 125 -7.28 15.10 -10.06
CA PHE A 125 -7.87 16.14 -9.21
C PHE A 125 -9.38 15.88 -9.11
N SER A 126 -9.92 15.89 -7.89
CA SER A 126 -11.36 15.67 -7.69
C SER A 126 -12.14 16.88 -8.19
N TRP A 127 -13.42 16.69 -8.53
CA TRP A 127 -14.29 17.84 -8.82
C TRP A 127 -14.41 18.77 -7.61
N GLY A 128 -14.30 18.19 -6.40
CA GLY A 128 -14.21 18.88 -5.13
C GLY A 128 -13.10 19.92 -5.09
N GLU A 129 -11.87 19.55 -5.48
CA GLU A 129 -10.74 20.48 -5.49
C GLU A 129 -10.90 21.64 -6.49
N ILE A 130 -11.75 21.49 -7.50
CA ILE A 130 -11.91 22.48 -8.58
C ILE A 130 -13.08 23.44 -8.31
N TYR A 131 -14.22 22.92 -7.86
CA TYR A 131 -15.49 23.67 -7.80
C TYR A 131 -16.01 23.95 -6.40
N TYR A 132 -15.51 23.24 -5.38
CA TYR A 132 -15.99 23.36 -4.01
C TYR A 132 -15.12 24.23 -3.09
N PRO A 133 -13.83 24.57 -3.34
CA PRO A 133 -13.09 25.37 -2.38
C PRO A 133 -13.55 26.84 -2.42
N VAL A 134 -13.32 27.55 -1.31
CA VAL A 134 -13.53 29.01 -1.23
C VAL A 134 -12.73 29.75 -2.31
N ASN A 135 -11.54 29.26 -2.66
CA ASN A 135 -10.71 29.78 -3.74
C ASN A 135 -10.56 28.77 -4.88
N MET A 136 -11.42 28.91 -5.91
CA MET A 136 -11.50 28.02 -7.08
C MET A 136 -10.30 28.10 -8.04
N HIS A 137 -9.36 29.03 -7.82
CA HIS A 137 -8.26 29.30 -8.76
C HIS A 137 -6.90 28.76 -8.28
N ARG A 138 -6.86 27.94 -7.22
CA ARG A 138 -5.62 27.36 -6.68
C ARG A 138 -5.07 26.16 -7.46
N LEU A 139 -5.84 25.61 -8.39
CA LEU A 139 -5.40 24.60 -9.36
C LEU A 139 -5.31 25.21 -10.75
N MET A 140 -4.11 25.26 -11.34
CA MET A 140 -3.91 25.92 -12.63
C MET A 140 -2.85 25.30 -13.51
N ILE A 141 -2.88 25.64 -14.80
CA ILE A 141 -1.77 25.47 -15.73
C ILE A 141 -0.96 26.77 -15.74
N ALA A 142 0.21 26.73 -15.11
CA ALA A 142 1.14 27.84 -15.05
C ALA A 142 1.81 28.06 -16.42
N THR A 143 1.87 29.33 -16.83
CA THR A 143 2.51 29.78 -18.08
C THR A 143 3.64 30.77 -17.84
N SER A 144 3.72 31.33 -16.63
CA SER A 144 4.87 32.10 -16.19
C SER A 144 5.19 31.85 -14.73
N VAL A 145 6.44 32.12 -14.37
CA VAL A 145 6.97 31.92 -13.02
C VAL A 145 7.89 33.05 -12.63
N ALA A 146 7.83 33.48 -11.38
CA ALA A 146 8.82 34.32 -10.74
C ALA A 146 9.33 33.64 -9.47
N ARG A 147 10.61 33.85 -9.15
CA ARG A 147 11.17 33.39 -7.88
C ARG A 147 10.61 34.25 -6.75
N ILE A 148 10.38 33.64 -5.60
CA ILE A 148 10.30 34.37 -4.34
C ILE A 148 11.69 34.35 -3.75
N VAL A 149 12.39 35.48 -3.71
CA VAL A 149 13.79 35.52 -3.25
C VAL A 149 13.82 35.92 -1.77
N PRO A 150 14.33 35.07 -0.85
CA PRO A 150 14.43 35.42 0.56
C PRO A 150 15.27 36.67 0.77
N SER A 151 14.77 37.63 1.56
CA SER A 151 15.42 38.93 1.74
C SER A 151 16.83 38.86 2.34
N LYS A 152 17.10 37.86 3.19
CA LYS A 152 18.40 37.67 3.86
C LYS A 152 19.35 36.73 3.11
N ALA A 153 18.91 35.52 2.80
CA ALA A 153 19.76 34.50 2.19
C ALA A 153 19.99 34.74 0.69
N LYS A 154 19.05 35.45 0.02
CA LYS A 154 19.08 35.73 -1.43
C LYS A 154 19.20 34.48 -2.29
N ASP A 155 18.68 33.35 -1.81
CA ASP A 155 18.70 32.08 -2.54
C ASP A 155 17.98 32.20 -3.89
N LEU A 156 18.63 31.69 -4.94
CA LEU A 156 18.11 31.70 -6.31
C LEU A 156 17.76 30.28 -6.74
N TRP A 157 16.61 29.79 -6.27
CA TRP A 157 16.17 28.42 -6.58
C TRP A 157 15.99 28.19 -8.10
N PRO A 158 16.19 26.96 -8.60
CA PRO A 158 16.03 26.66 -10.02
C PRO A 158 14.62 26.98 -10.52
N LEU A 159 14.48 27.66 -11.66
CA LEU A 159 13.16 27.90 -12.25
C LEU A 159 12.76 26.73 -13.17
N PRO A 160 11.49 26.30 -13.14
CA PRO A 160 10.98 25.41 -14.19
C PRO A 160 11.04 26.11 -15.55
N THR A 161 11.27 25.34 -16.61
CA THR A 161 11.36 25.86 -17.98
C THR A 161 10.10 25.63 -18.81
N GLU A 162 9.27 24.70 -18.37
CA GLU A 162 8.08 24.24 -19.09
C GLU A 162 6.80 24.69 -18.39
N THR A 163 5.71 24.87 -19.16
CA THR A 163 4.38 25.05 -18.57
C THR A 163 4.10 23.85 -17.67
N LYS A 164 3.35 24.01 -16.60
CA LYS A 164 3.09 22.90 -15.68
C LYS A 164 1.77 23.06 -14.96
N VAL A 165 1.22 21.95 -14.52
CA VAL A 165 0.16 21.98 -13.51
C VAL A 165 0.77 22.49 -12.21
N VAL A 166 0.04 23.34 -11.50
CA VAL A 166 0.40 23.81 -10.16
C VAL A 166 -0.82 23.64 -9.26
N ALA A 167 -0.69 22.75 -8.28
CA ALA A 167 -1.65 22.54 -7.21
C ALA A 167 -1.23 23.35 -5.97
N GLY A 168 -1.87 24.50 -5.77
CA GLY A 168 -1.50 25.45 -4.73
C GLY A 168 -1.84 25.01 -3.30
N ASN A 169 -2.68 23.99 -3.14
CA ASN A 169 -3.04 23.42 -1.84
C ASN A 169 -2.16 22.25 -1.41
N ASP A 170 -1.27 21.77 -2.29
CA ASP A 170 -0.42 20.62 -2.00
C ASP A 170 0.76 21.02 -1.11
N LEU A 171 1.01 20.21 -0.09
CA LEU A 171 2.23 20.27 0.71
C LEU A 171 3.40 19.61 -0.04
N VAL A 172 3.16 18.41 -0.57
CA VAL A 172 4.06 17.63 -1.43
C VAL A 172 3.64 17.80 -2.88
N THR A 173 4.43 18.51 -3.69
CA THR A 173 4.00 18.98 -5.02
C THR A 173 4.16 17.96 -6.16
N SER A 174 4.00 16.66 -5.87
CA SER A 174 4.17 15.58 -6.85
C SER A 174 3.17 15.65 -8.02
N ARG A 175 2.02 16.31 -7.82
CA ARG A 175 0.99 16.51 -8.87
C ARG A 175 1.33 17.60 -9.90
N ASN A 176 2.42 18.34 -9.69
CA ASN A 176 2.83 19.45 -10.55
C ASN A 176 3.53 18.98 -11.84
N ILE A 177 2.86 18.16 -12.65
CA ILE A 177 3.40 17.59 -13.89
C ILE A 177 3.69 18.67 -14.94
N SER A 178 4.78 18.50 -15.69
CA SER A 178 5.22 19.46 -16.73
C SER A 178 4.53 19.20 -18.06
N ASN A 179 4.34 20.25 -18.84
CA ASN A 179 3.71 20.33 -20.16
C ASN A 179 2.37 19.59 -20.32
N PRO A 180 1.31 19.95 -19.56
CA PRO A 180 0.00 19.33 -19.69
C PRO A 180 -0.60 19.57 -21.08
N VAL A 181 -1.09 18.51 -21.73
CA VAL A 181 -1.66 18.57 -23.10
C VAL A 181 -3.11 18.13 -23.17
N LYS A 182 -3.61 17.40 -22.16
CA LYS A 182 -4.96 16.83 -22.16
C LYS A 182 -5.56 16.82 -20.75
N ILE A 183 -6.86 17.07 -20.64
CA ILE A 183 -7.67 16.84 -19.45
C ILE A 183 -8.81 15.89 -19.82
N THR A 184 -8.94 14.79 -19.10
CA THR A 184 -10.02 13.82 -19.29
C THR A 184 -10.98 13.88 -18.11
N VAL A 185 -12.25 14.19 -18.34
CA VAL A 185 -13.30 14.17 -17.32
C VAL A 185 -13.81 12.74 -17.14
N LYS A 186 -13.89 12.28 -15.89
CA LYS A 186 -14.31 10.91 -15.54
C LYS A 186 -15.22 10.93 -14.31
N SER A 187 -16.17 10.00 -14.26
CA SER A 187 -16.89 9.61 -13.05
C SER A 187 -16.20 8.41 -12.39
N LEU A 188 -16.39 8.24 -11.09
CA LEU A 188 -15.94 7.04 -10.39
C LEU A 188 -16.63 5.80 -10.96
N ASP A 189 -15.83 4.82 -11.39
CA ASP A 189 -16.31 3.50 -11.81
C ASP A 189 -16.44 2.61 -10.58
N CYS A 190 -17.54 2.78 -9.85
CA CYS A 190 -17.80 2.08 -8.59
C CYS A 190 -19.27 1.64 -8.52
N ASN A 191 -19.54 0.53 -7.84
CA ASN A 191 -20.88 -0.06 -7.76
C ASN A 191 -21.49 0.18 -6.38
N TYR A 192 -22.11 1.34 -6.20
CA TYR A 192 -22.88 1.67 -5.00
C TYR A 192 -24.34 1.93 -5.40
N PRO A 193 -25.22 0.91 -5.31
CA PRO A 193 -26.63 1.03 -5.70
C PRO A 193 -27.33 2.15 -4.93
N VAL A 194 -27.91 3.11 -5.64
CA VAL A 194 -28.58 4.27 -5.04
C VAL A 194 -29.99 3.88 -4.58
N ASN A 195 -30.27 4.01 -3.29
CA ASN A 195 -31.56 3.73 -2.67
C ASN A 195 -32.14 4.99 -1.98
N ARG A 196 -32.91 5.77 -2.74
CA ARG A 196 -33.48 7.04 -2.26
C ARG A 196 -34.61 6.82 -1.26
N GLY A 197 -34.66 7.63 -0.20
CA GLY A 197 -35.75 7.63 0.77
C GLY A 197 -35.67 6.51 1.82
N MET A 198 -34.51 5.89 1.97
CA MET A 198 -34.25 4.90 3.02
C MET A 198 -34.54 5.47 4.41
N SER A 199 -35.24 4.70 5.24
CA SER A 199 -35.51 5.01 6.65
C SER A 199 -35.59 3.72 7.46
N PRO A 200 -34.85 3.59 8.58
CA PRO A 200 -33.87 4.56 9.09
C PRO A 200 -32.60 4.60 8.22
N MET A 201 -31.97 5.78 8.13
CA MET A 201 -30.66 5.95 7.47
C MET A 201 -29.54 5.72 8.49
N PHE A 202 -29.49 4.51 9.05
CA PHE A 202 -28.55 4.16 10.10
C PHE A 202 -27.65 3.00 9.68
N SER A 203 -26.34 3.25 9.68
CA SER A 203 -25.32 2.23 9.55
C SER A 203 -24.56 2.12 10.87
N GLU A 204 -24.58 0.95 11.49
CA GLU A 204 -23.87 0.66 12.73
C GLU A 204 -22.37 0.45 12.52
N THR A 205 -21.99 0.02 11.32
CA THR A 205 -20.60 -0.30 10.97
C THR A 205 -20.16 0.38 9.69
N MET A 206 -18.89 0.73 9.62
CA MET A 206 -18.26 1.24 8.41
C MET A 206 -17.13 0.31 7.97
N LYS A 207 -17.11 -0.05 6.69
CA LYS A 207 -16.01 -0.78 6.07
C LYS A 207 -14.91 0.18 5.66
N LEU A 208 -13.67 -0.19 5.93
CA LEU A 208 -12.51 0.44 5.31
C LEU A 208 -11.94 -0.53 4.28
N CYS A 209 -11.85 -0.08 3.03
CA CYS A 209 -11.42 -0.87 1.89
C CYS A 209 -10.19 -0.24 1.23
N VAL A 210 -9.34 -1.07 0.63
CA VAL A 210 -8.26 -0.65 -0.26
C VAL A 210 -8.39 -1.44 -1.55
N ASN A 211 -8.53 -0.74 -2.69
CA ASN A 211 -8.76 -1.31 -4.01
C ASN A 211 -9.94 -2.31 -4.01
N GLY A 212 -11.03 -1.96 -3.30
CA GLY A 212 -12.23 -2.79 -3.19
C GLY A 212 -12.13 -3.97 -2.22
N LYS A 213 -10.96 -4.20 -1.60
CA LYS A 213 -10.78 -5.26 -0.60
C LYS A 213 -10.98 -4.70 0.80
N GLN A 214 -11.86 -5.31 1.57
CA GLN A 214 -12.12 -4.96 2.96
C GLN A 214 -10.87 -5.20 3.80
N ARG A 215 -10.48 -4.18 4.58
CA ARG A 215 -9.33 -4.20 5.51
C ARG A 215 -9.74 -4.11 6.96
N ALA A 216 -10.84 -3.42 7.24
CA ALA A 216 -11.40 -3.32 8.58
C ALA A 216 -12.92 -3.12 8.51
N ILE A 217 -13.58 -3.50 9.60
CA ILE A 217 -14.96 -3.12 9.91
C ILE A 217 -14.88 -2.35 11.24
N LEU A 218 -15.39 -1.12 11.25
CA LEU A 218 -15.37 -0.25 12.42
C LEU A 218 -16.79 -0.10 12.96
N THR A 219 -16.95 -0.34 14.26
CA THR A 219 -18.15 -0.01 15.05
C THR A 219 -17.99 1.31 15.80
N GLU A 220 -16.75 1.73 16.03
CA GLU A 220 -16.34 3.01 16.61
C GLU A 220 -14.99 3.44 16.02
N LEU A 221 -14.61 4.71 16.19
CA LEU A 221 -13.27 5.17 15.82
C LEU A 221 -12.20 4.57 16.75
N PRO A 222 -10.99 4.28 16.25
CA PRO A 222 -9.86 3.85 17.08
C PRO A 222 -9.59 4.78 18.26
N GLU A 223 -9.24 4.21 19.42
CA GLU A 223 -8.83 4.99 20.59
C GLU A 223 -7.61 5.88 20.28
N GLY A 224 -7.58 7.08 20.87
CA GLY A 224 -6.45 8.00 20.77
C GLY A 224 -6.45 8.93 19.55
N MET A 225 -7.50 8.91 18.72
CA MET A 225 -7.69 9.93 17.68
C MET A 225 -8.09 11.27 18.32
N ASP A 226 -7.41 12.35 17.91
CA ASP A 226 -7.72 13.69 18.40
C ASP A 226 -9.04 14.19 17.80
N SER A 227 -9.76 15.03 18.55
CA SER A 227 -11.00 15.64 18.09
C SER A 227 -10.81 17.12 17.81
N GLU A 228 -11.24 17.52 16.62
CA GLU A 228 -11.21 18.88 16.11
C GLU A 228 -12.61 19.47 16.05
N THR A 229 -12.69 20.80 16.21
CA THR A 229 -13.95 21.55 16.12
C THR A 229 -13.88 22.59 15.01
N TYR A 230 -14.71 22.46 13.98
CA TYR A 230 -14.88 23.45 12.92
C TYR A 230 -16.16 24.26 13.11
N HIS A 231 -16.00 25.57 13.27
CA HIS A 231 -17.10 26.53 13.25
C HIS A 231 -17.37 26.97 11.80
N THR A 232 -18.53 26.63 11.26
CA THR A 232 -18.91 26.96 9.87
C THR A 232 -20.40 27.24 9.73
N VAL A 233 -20.79 27.82 8.60
CA VAL A 233 -22.19 27.94 8.17
C VAL A 233 -22.44 26.83 7.14
N PHE A 234 -23.24 25.84 7.51
CA PHE A 234 -23.47 24.68 6.66
C PHE A 234 -24.51 25.00 5.57
N TYR A 235 -24.05 25.07 4.33
CA TYR A 235 -24.87 25.46 3.17
C TYR A 235 -24.77 24.43 2.05
N GLY A 236 -25.90 23.79 1.72
CA GLY A 236 -26.01 22.86 0.59
C GLY A 236 -26.61 23.55 -0.63
N ARG A 237 -26.05 23.34 -1.82
CA ARG A 237 -26.47 24.07 -3.03
C ARG A 237 -27.96 23.88 -3.36
N GLY A 238 -28.50 22.69 -3.12
CA GLY A 238 -29.91 22.38 -3.40
C GLY A 238 -30.89 22.76 -2.30
N MET A 239 -30.44 22.79 -1.04
CA MET A 239 -31.33 22.84 0.13
C MET A 239 -31.18 24.12 0.97
N GLY A 240 -30.11 24.89 0.76
CA GLY A 240 -29.84 26.14 1.46
C GLY A 240 -29.10 25.95 2.79
N ILE A 241 -29.32 26.88 3.73
CA ILE A 241 -28.67 26.86 5.05
C ILE A 241 -29.31 25.75 5.90
N HIS A 242 -28.49 24.90 6.51
CA HIS A 242 -28.95 23.86 7.44
C HIS A 242 -28.54 24.09 8.89
N GLY A 243 -27.59 24.98 9.15
CA GLY A 243 -27.17 25.27 10.51
C GLY A 243 -25.89 26.10 10.61
N THR A 244 -25.61 26.54 11.83
CA THR A 244 -24.37 27.22 12.23
C THR A 244 -23.67 26.49 13.38
N THR A 245 -24.16 25.29 13.71
CA THR A 245 -23.61 24.44 14.75
C THR A 245 -22.22 23.96 14.33
N PRO A 246 -21.23 23.96 15.25
CA PRO A 246 -19.90 23.45 14.93
C PRO A 246 -19.92 21.94 14.65
N PHE A 247 -19.06 21.51 13.73
CA PHE A 247 -18.77 20.09 13.51
C PHE A 247 -17.63 19.66 14.40
N ILE A 248 -17.80 18.53 15.08
CA ILE A 248 -16.81 17.97 16.00
C ILE A 248 -16.55 16.53 15.56
N GLY A 249 -15.30 16.22 15.23
CA GLY A 249 -14.88 14.91 14.73
C GLY A 249 -13.36 14.79 14.68
N SER A 250 -12.84 13.69 14.17
CA SER A 250 -11.40 13.45 14.02
C SER A 250 -10.97 13.58 12.57
N MET A 251 -9.68 13.84 12.31
CA MET A 251 -9.19 14.01 10.95
C MET A 251 -9.20 12.68 10.19
N LEU A 252 -9.82 12.64 9.00
CA LEU A 252 -9.90 11.42 8.20
C LEU A 252 -8.51 10.88 7.81
N LYS A 253 -7.53 11.76 7.58
CA LYS A 253 -6.16 11.39 7.25
C LYS A 253 -5.48 10.52 8.32
N GLU A 254 -5.85 10.70 9.59
CA GLU A 254 -5.33 9.90 10.70
C GLU A 254 -5.91 8.49 10.65
N LEU A 255 -7.23 8.38 10.43
CA LEU A 255 -7.91 7.09 10.33
C LEU A 255 -7.34 6.22 9.20
N ILE A 256 -7.03 6.83 8.05
CA ILE A 256 -6.57 6.10 6.86
C ILE A 256 -5.04 5.94 6.80
N SER A 257 -4.29 6.47 7.77
CA SER A 257 -2.82 6.56 7.74
C SER A 257 -2.11 5.21 7.61
N ASP A 258 -2.66 4.15 8.20
CA ASP A 258 -2.12 2.79 8.12
C ASP A 258 -2.25 2.16 6.73
N TYR A 259 -3.18 2.64 5.90
CA TYR A 259 -3.67 1.96 4.70
C TYR A 259 -3.08 2.49 3.38
N TYR A 260 -2.18 3.47 3.45
CA TYR A 260 -1.43 3.94 2.29
C TYR A 260 0.04 4.18 2.64
N ARG A 261 0.90 4.34 1.62
CA ARG A 261 2.25 4.87 1.80
C ARG A 261 2.42 6.12 0.94
N LEU A 262 3.03 7.14 1.53
CA LEU A 262 3.24 8.41 0.86
C LEU A 262 4.30 8.25 -0.24
N SER A 263 3.89 8.39 -1.49
CA SER A 263 4.77 8.35 -2.66
C SER A 263 4.32 9.38 -3.71
N ALA A 264 5.19 9.70 -4.67
CA ALA A 264 4.83 10.58 -5.76
C ALA A 264 3.62 10.04 -6.54
N GLU A 265 3.61 8.74 -6.82
CA GLU A 265 2.55 8.10 -7.58
C GLU A 265 1.23 8.00 -6.81
N ALA A 266 1.28 7.69 -5.51
CA ALA A 266 0.10 7.68 -4.65
C ALA A 266 -0.57 9.07 -4.59
N LEU A 267 0.23 10.14 -4.49
CA LEU A 267 -0.30 11.50 -4.55
C LEU A 267 -0.80 11.88 -5.94
N GLN A 268 -0.16 11.41 -7.01
CA GLN A 268 -0.56 11.70 -8.38
C GLN A 268 -1.85 11.01 -8.80
N LYS A 269 -2.12 9.79 -8.33
CA LYS A 269 -3.18 8.94 -8.88
C LYS A 269 -4.17 8.38 -7.84
N GLY A 270 -3.82 8.43 -6.56
CA GLY A 270 -4.66 7.88 -5.51
C GLY A 270 -5.99 8.61 -5.39
N MET A 271 -7.07 7.84 -5.23
CA MET A 271 -8.42 8.35 -4.97
C MET A 271 -8.95 7.78 -3.66
N VAL A 272 -9.87 8.49 -3.02
CA VAL A 272 -10.65 8.01 -1.87
C VAL A 272 -12.11 8.17 -2.23
N VAL A 273 -12.85 7.06 -2.17
CA VAL A 273 -14.30 7.04 -2.36
C VAL A 273 -14.94 6.87 -1.00
N ILE A 274 -15.89 7.74 -0.68
CA ILE A 274 -16.67 7.59 0.54
C ILE A 274 -18.12 7.43 0.14
N ALA A 275 -18.76 6.36 0.64
CA ALA A 275 -20.12 5.99 0.28
C ALA A 275 -21.00 5.82 1.53
N GLY A 276 -22.20 6.37 1.45
CA GLY A 276 -23.27 6.19 2.41
C GLY A 276 -24.08 4.93 2.15
N LEU A 277 -24.84 4.50 3.15
CA LEU A 277 -25.72 3.33 3.11
C LEU A 277 -26.77 3.40 1.98
N ASP A 278 -27.19 4.60 1.59
CA ASP A 278 -28.14 4.86 0.52
C ASP A 278 -27.50 4.92 -0.88
N GLY A 279 -26.20 4.62 -0.99
CA GLY A 279 -25.43 4.72 -2.22
C GLY A 279 -24.99 6.15 -2.58
N TYR A 280 -25.31 7.15 -1.74
CA TYR A 280 -24.79 8.51 -1.91
C TYR A 280 -23.28 8.52 -1.67
N ARG A 281 -22.51 9.17 -2.55
CA ARG A 281 -21.05 9.01 -2.56
C ARG A 281 -20.33 10.25 -3.05
N ALA A 282 -19.07 10.40 -2.64
CA ALA A 282 -18.20 11.47 -3.09
C ALA A 282 -16.80 10.94 -3.45
N ALA A 283 -16.18 11.57 -4.45
CA ALA A 283 -14.80 11.36 -4.85
C ALA A 283 -13.90 12.40 -4.19
N PHE A 284 -12.80 11.93 -3.61
CA PHE A 284 -11.68 12.74 -3.16
C PHE A 284 -10.41 12.20 -3.80
N THR A 285 -9.40 13.04 -4.02
CA THR A 285 -8.06 12.51 -4.29
C THR A 285 -7.39 12.17 -2.96
N LEU A 286 -6.44 11.22 -2.96
CA LEU A 286 -5.66 10.94 -1.77
C LEU A 286 -4.94 12.20 -1.28
N SER A 287 -4.38 12.98 -2.23
CA SER A 287 -3.72 14.25 -1.93
C SER A 287 -4.65 15.27 -1.27
N GLU A 288 -5.92 15.35 -1.68
CA GLU A 288 -6.92 16.20 -1.05
C GLU A 288 -7.17 15.83 0.42
N ILE A 289 -7.00 14.57 0.81
CA ILE A 289 -7.18 14.12 2.20
C ILE A 289 -5.91 14.27 3.03
N VAL A 290 -4.74 13.93 2.47
CA VAL A 290 -3.52 13.73 3.29
C VAL A 290 -2.40 14.74 3.05
N ASN A 291 -2.54 15.60 2.05
CA ASN A 291 -1.44 16.43 1.53
C ASN A 291 -1.79 17.92 1.47
N ARG A 292 -2.80 18.36 2.24
CA ARG A 292 -3.22 19.76 2.26
C ARG A 292 -2.24 20.64 3.03
N ASN A 293 -2.02 21.86 2.54
CA ASN A 293 -1.18 22.86 3.19
C ASN A 293 -1.98 24.01 3.84
N ASP A 294 -3.29 24.08 3.62
CA ASP A 294 -4.19 25.10 4.14
C ASP A 294 -4.87 24.71 5.46
N GLN A 295 -4.70 23.46 5.91
CA GLN A 295 -5.28 22.91 7.15
C GLN A 295 -6.82 22.88 7.15
N GLU A 296 -7.47 22.92 5.97
CA GLU A 296 -8.91 22.70 5.86
C GLU A 296 -9.19 21.20 5.64
N GLU A 297 -9.21 20.44 6.74
CA GLU A 297 -9.21 18.97 6.69
C GLU A 297 -10.60 18.36 6.50
N VAL A 298 -10.65 17.10 6.06
CA VAL A 298 -11.88 16.31 6.08
C VAL A 298 -12.02 15.64 7.44
N LEU A 299 -13.14 15.87 8.12
CA LEU A 299 -13.46 15.22 9.38
C LEU A 299 -14.30 13.96 9.17
N ILE A 300 -14.03 12.95 9.99
CA ILE A 300 -14.92 11.85 10.29
C ILE A 300 -15.53 12.06 11.68
N ILE A 301 -16.85 11.96 11.76
CA ILE A 301 -17.64 12.17 12.97
C ILE A 301 -18.16 10.80 13.41
N ASP A 302 -17.94 10.45 14.66
CA ASP A 302 -18.45 9.22 15.28
C ASP A 302 -19.49 9.59 16.36
N ARG A 303 -20.76 9.58 15.97
CA ARG A 303 -21.89 9.98 16.82
C ARG A 303 -23.12 9.17 16.48
N ASP A 304 -23.72 8.58 17.49
CA ASP A 304 -24.88 7.73 17.31
C ASP A 304 -26.11 8.51 16.81
N ASN A 305 -26.46 8.30 15.54
CA ASN A 305 -27.69 8.72 14.88
C ASN A 305 -28.10 10.19 15.12
N TYR A 306 -27.12 11.09 15.09
CA TYR A 306 -27.40 12.52 15.25
C TYR A 306 -28.11 13.05 14.00
N GLU A 307 -29.24 13.75 14.16
CA GLU A 307 -30.02 14.32 13.04
C GLU A 307 -30.36 13.32 11.90
N GLY A 308 -30.60 12.04 12.26
CA GLY A 308 -30.93 10.99 11.31
C GLY A 308 -29.75 10.47 10.49
N ALA A 309 -28.51 10.66 10.98
CA ALA A 309 -27.27 10.13 10.40
C ALA A 309 -27.01 8.66 10.79
N GLY A 310 -25.96 8.05 10.21
CA GLY A 310 -25.45 6.77 10.70
C GLY A 310 -24.59 6.95 11.95
N ARG A 311 -23.90 5.89 12.36
CA ARG A 311 -22.85 5.98 13.39
C ARG A 311 -21.72 6.93 12.96
N PHE A 312 -21.34 6.85 11.67
CA PHE A 312 -20.26 7.64 11.09
C PHE A 312 -20.77 8.64 10.04
N SER A 313 -20.22 9.85 10.07
CA SER A 313 -20.47 10.89 9.05
C SER A 313 -19.18 11.56 8.58
N ILE A 314 -19.17 12.09 7.35
CA ILE A 314 -18.08 12.90 6.80
C ILE A 314 -18.47 14.36 6.72
N PHE A 315 -17.56 15.23 7.16
CA PHE A 315 -17.62 16.67 6.96
C PHE A 315 -16.33 17.20 6.29
N PRO A 316 -16.39 17.57 4.99
CA PRO A 316 -15.25 18.18 4.30
C PRO A 316 -15.15 19.67 4.63
N ALA A 317 -14.27 20.07 5.56
CA ALA A 317 -14.14 21.48 5.94
C ALA A 317 -13.53 22.35 4.82
N CYS A 318 -12.85 21.72 3.86
CA CYS A 318 -12.32 22.32 2.65
C CYS A 318 -13.37 22.81 1.64
N ASP A 319 -14.63 22.41 1.83
CA ASP A 319 -15.70 22.75 0.92
C ASP A 319 -16.50 23.95 1.38
N PHE A 320 -16.81 24.82 0.41
CA PHE A 320 -17.79 25.87 0.57
C PHE A 320 -19.23 25.32 0.58
N PHE A 321 -19.53 24.34 -0.29
CA PHE A 321 -20.84 23.70 -0.36
C PHE A 321 -20.83 22.33 0.34
N SER A 322 -21.85 22.05 1.13
CA SER A 322 -21.92 20.82 1.92
C SER A 322 -22.31 19.56 1.14
N ASP A 323 -22.44 19.63 -0.19
CA ASP A 323 -22.93 18.53 -1.02
C ASP A 323 -22.05 17.26 -0.93
N ARG A 324 -20.78 17.37 -0.49
CA ARG A 324 -19.89 16.21 -0.26
C ARG A 324 -19.89 15.69 1.18
N ALA A 325 -20.73 16.23 2.06
CA ALA A 325 -20.96 15.66 3.38
C ALA A 325 -21.81 14.38 3.27
N ILE A 326 -21.44 13.33 4.01
CA ILE A 326 -22.10 12.01 3.94
C ILE A 326 -22.53 11.62 5.35
N LYS A 327 -23.83 11.44 5.57
CA LYS A 327 -24.40 11.23 6.92
C LYS A 327 -24.30 9.81 7.45
N ALA A 328 -24.49 8.79 6.62
CA ALA A 328 -24.52 7.40 7.07
C ALA A 328 -23.44 6.60 6.35
N VAL A 329 -22.18 6.89 6.66
CA VAL A 329 -21.04 6.28 5.98
C VAL A 329 -21.07 4.77 6.21
N MET A 330 -21.08 4.03 5.11
CA MET A 330 -21.03 2.57 5.08
C MET A 330 -19.65 2.08 4.65
N GLU A 331 -18.96 2.82 3.78
CA GLU A 331 -17.68 2.42 3.25
C GLU A 331 -16.77 3.62 2.94
N ILE A 332 -15.49 3.49 3.28
CA ILE A 332 -14.38 4.31 2.78
C ILE A 332 -13.46 3.39 1.99
N ASN A 333 -13.29 3.64 0.70
CA ASN A 333 -12.47 2.83 -0.19
C ASN A 333 -11.33 3.66 -0.80
N LEU A 334 -10.09 3.30 -0.48
CA LEU A 334 -8.89 3.90 -1.05
C LEU A 334 -8.56 3.19 -2.37
N LEU A 335 -8.58 3.91 -3.47
CA LEU A 335 -8.16 3.41 -4.78
C LEU A 335 -6.71 3.85 -5.02
N LEU A 336 -5.76 2.96 -4.76
CA LEU A 336 -4.32 3.24 -4.77
C LEU A 336 -3.64 2.60 -6.00
N PRO A 337 -2.67 3.27 -6.63
CA PRO A 337 -1.82 2.66 -7.65
C PRO A 337 -0.98 1.53 -7.05
N THR A 338 -0.76 0.46 -7.81
CA THR A 338 0.04 -0.72 -7.38
C THR A 338 1.42 -0.31 -6.87
N ALA A 339 2.07 0.63 -7.58
CA ALA A 339 3.29 1.28 -7.14
C ALA A 339 2.98 2.32 -6.04
N GLY A 340 2.99 1.86 -4.79
CA GLY A 340 2.68 2.67 -3.61
C GLY A 340 2.00 1.89 -2.49
N SER A 341 1.49 0.70 -2.76
CA SER A 341 0.96 -0.19 -1.72
C SER A 341 2.08 -0.86 -0.93
N PRO A 342 1.88 -1.08 0.39
CA PRO A 342 2.85 -1.81 1.21
C PRO A 342 2.99 -3.25 0.71
N TRP A 343 4.21 -3.78 0.79
CA TRP A 343 4.48 -5.20 0.62
C TRP A 343 5.55 -5.64 1.62
N ALA A 344 5.50 -6.91 2.00
CA ALA A 344 6.48 -7.50 2.91
C ALA A 344 6.67 -8.96 2.56
N ILE A 345 7.90 -9.44 2.74
CA ILE A 345 8.24 -10.85 2.71
C ILE A 345 9.03 -11.19 3.96
N VAL A 346 8.68 -12.32 4.58
CA VAL A 346 9.37 -12.87 5.74
C VAL A 346 9.64 -14.34 5.46
N VAL A 347 10.84 -14.81 5.78
CA VAL A 347 11.26 -16.20 5.56
C VAL A 347 11.88 -16.79 6.81
N HIS A 348 11.78 -18.11 6.97
CA HIS A 348 12.58 -18.87 7.92
C HIS A 348 13.20 -20.12 7.30
N GLY A 349 14.38 -20.48 7.79
CA GLY A 349 15.11 -21.72 7.48
C GLY A 349 15.05 -22.78 8.59
N GLY A 350 14.29 -22.53 9.65
CA GLY A 350 14.03 -23.47 10.74
C GLY A 350 14.55 -23.02 12.10
N ALA A 351 13.91 -23.52 13.17
CA ALA A 351 14.24 -23.25 14.56
C ALA A 351 14.82 -24.47 15.28
N GLY A 352 15.68 -24.25 16.28
CA GLY A 352 16.24 -25.33 17.10
C GLY A 352 17.45 -24.91 17.95
N THR A 353 18.27 -25.89 18.32
CA THR A 353 19.53 -25.71 19.05
C THR A 353 20.61 -25.16 18.11
N ILE A 354 20.52 -23.87 17.79
CA ILE A 354 21.43 -23.14 16.91
C ILE A 354 22.18 -22.10 17.75
N THR A 355 23.41 -22.43 18.11
CA THR A 355 24.24 -21.58 18.99
C THR A 355 25.52 -21.14 18.28
N ARG A 356 26.00 -19.93 18.58
CA ARG A 356 27.20 -19.36 17.94
C ARG A 356 28.44 -20.24 18.11
N ASP A 357 28.59 -20.90 19.26
CA ASP A 357 29.71 -21.80 19.56
C ASP A 357 29.73 -23.06 18.68
N ARG A 358 28.59 -23.43 18.07
CA ARG A 358 28.46 -24.58 17.18
C ARG A 358 28.54 -24.24 15.70
N MET A 359 28.65 -22.97 15.34
CA MET A 359 28.75 -22.50 13.96
C MET A 359 30.11 -21.86 13.67
N SER A 360 30.76 -22.29 12.59
CA SER A 360 31.93 -21.56 12.08
C SER A 360 31.49 -20.26 11.41
N ALA A 361 32.35 -19.24 11.42
CA ALA A 361 32.08 -17.98 10.74
C ALA A 361 31.75 -18.15 9.25
N GLY A 362 32.37 -19.14 8.59
CA GLY A 362 32.10 -19.49 7.20
C GLY A 362 30.69 -20.05 6.99
N ALA A 363 30.27 -20.99 7.85
CA ALA A 363 28.93 -21.56 7.81
C ALA A 363 27.86 -20.51 8.13
N GLU A 364 28.10 -19.64 9.12
CA GLU A 364 27.20 -18.52 9.42
C GLU A 364 27.02 -17.59 8.21
N ALA A 365 28.12 -17.19 7.57
CA ALA A 365 28.08 -16.33 6.40
C ALA A 365 27.35 -16.99 5.21
N GLU A 366 27.47 -18.30 5.04
CA GLU A 366 26.77 -19.07 4.02
C GLU A 366 25.25 -19.08 4.25
N TYR A 367 24.80 -19.39 5.47
CA TYR A 367 23.37 -19.34 5.83
C TYR A 367 22.78 -17.93 5.65
N ARG A 368 23.51 -16.90 6.09
CA ARG A 368 23.05 -15.51 5.93
C ARG A 368 22.91 -15.12 4.45
N ARG A 369 23.89 -15.50 3.61
CA ARG A 369 23.85 -15.23 2.17
C ARG A 369 22.70 -15.98 1.50
N ALA A 370 22.48 -17.24 1.86
CA ALA A 370 21.39 -18.05 1.32
C ALA A 370 20.02 -17.44 1.67
N LEU A 371 19.80 -17.08 2.94
CA LEU A 371 18.56 -16.42 3.38
C LEU A 371 18.35 -15.09 2.65
N GLN A 372 19.39 -14.26 2.54
CA GLN A 372 19.30 -12.99 1.83
C GLN A 372 18.91 -13.18 0.36
N ALA A 373 19.49 -14.16 -0.32
CA ALA A 373 19.17 -14.45 -1.71
C ALA A 373 17.72 -14.95 -1.88
N VAL A 374 17.21 -15.76 -0.94
CA VAL A 374 15.80 -16.19 -0.91
C VAL A 374 14.87 -14.98 -0.75
N ILE A 375 15.15 -14.11 0.23
CA ILE A 375 14.39 -12.88 0.50
C ILE A 375 14.37 -11.98 -0.74
N ASP A 376 15.53 -11.74 -1.36
CA ASP A 376 15.63 -10.89 -2.54
C ASP A 376 14.87 -11.48 -3.74
N SER A 377 14.83 -12.80 -3.86
CA SER A 377 14.08 -13.47 -4.94
C SER A 377 12.57 -13.25 -4.83
N GLY A 378 11.99 -13.39 -3.63
CA GLY A 378 10.57 -13.15 -3.41
C GLY A 378 10.22 -11.66 -3.41
N ALA A 379 11.09 -10.81 -2.86
CA ALA A 379 10.93 -9.36 -2.92
C ALA A 379 10.95 -8.83 -4.37
N ALA A 380 11.72 -9.43 -5.26
CA ALA A 380 11.70 -9.07 -6.68
C ALA A 380 10.31 -9.31 -7.31
N VAL A 381 9.63 -10.41 -6.95
CA VAL A 381 8.25 -10.68 -7.37
C VAL A 381 7.30 -9.60 -6.85
N LEU A 382 7.33 -9.32 -5.54
CA LEU A 382 6.43 -8.34 -4.91
C LEU A 382 6.67 -6.92 -5.42
N SER A 383 7.93 -6.49 -5.53
CA SER A 383 8.29 -5.15 -6.02
C SER A 383 7.91 -4.90 -7.48
N ALA A 384 7.73 -5.96 -8.27
CA ALA A 384 7.24 -5.90 -9.65
C ALA A 384 5.70 -5.99 -9.74
N GLY A 385 4.98 -6.02 -8.61
CA GLY A 385 3.52 -6.15 -8.55
C GLY A 385 3.00 -7.58 -8.67
N GLY A 386 3.85 -8.60 -8.50
CA GLY A 386 3.45 -10.00 -8.44
C GLY A 386 2.70 -10.36 -7.15
N SER A 387 2.02 -11.51 -7.14
CA SER A 387 1.17 -11.93 -6.01
C SER A 387 1.97 -12.44 -4.81
N ALA A 388 1.35 -12.41 -3.63
CA ALA A 388 1.92 -12.99 -2.41
C ALA A 388 2.17 -14.49 -2.55
N LEU A 389 1.25 -15.22 -3.21
CA LEU A 389 1.39 -16.65 -3.51
C LEU A 389 2.63 -16.94 -4.36
N ASP A 390 2.87 -16.16 -5.42
CA ASP A 390 4.03 -16.34 -6.31
C ASP A 390 5.35 -16.08 -5.56
N ALA A 391 5.38 -15.06 -4.71
CA ALA A 391 6.54 -14.74 -3.90
C ALA A 391 6.87 -15.84 -2.87
N VAL A 392 5.83 -16.37 -2.20
CA VAL A 392 5.95 -17.47 -1.23
C VAL A 392 6.45 -18.74 -1.90
N GLU A 393 5.82 -19.16 -3.01
CA GLU A 393 6.24 -20.35 -3.73
C GLU A 393 7.68 -20.20 -4.22
N ARG A 394 8.03 -19.05 -4.82
CA ARG A 394 9.39 -18.78 -5.31
C ARG A 394 10.45 -18.91 -4.21
N ALA A 395 10.20 -18.30 -3.06
CA ALA A 395 11.12 -18.33 -1.92
C ALA A 395 11.31 -19.76 -1.39
N ILE A 396 10.22 -20.51 -1.23
CA ILE A 396 10.29 -21.88 -0.69
C ILE A 396 10.94 -22.85 -1.68
N ARG A 397 10.65 -22.76 -2.98
CA ARG A 397 11.33 -23.57 -4.00
C ARG A 397 12.85 -23.38 -3.96
N MET A 398 13.30 -22.14 -3.80
CA MET A 398 14.73 -21.85 -3.67
C MET A 398 15.35 -22.48 -2.41
N MET A 399 14.59 -22.59 -1.32
CA MET A 399 15.03 -23.30 -0.11
C MET A 399 14.96 -24.82 -0.27
N GLU A 400 13.97 -25.37 -0.97
CA GLU A 400 13.85 -26.80 -1.29
C GLU A 400 14.96 -27.28 -2.23
N ASP A 401 15.41 -26.45 -3.18
CA ASP A 401 16.52 -26.80 -4.07
C ASP A 401 17.90 -26.64 -3.40
N SER A 402 17.95 -26.08 -2.18
CA SER A 402 19.17 -25.85 -1.43
C SER A 402 19.45 -26.98 -0.43
N PRO A 403 20.65 -27.56 -0.39
CA PRO A 403 21.00 -28.59 0.58
C PRO A 403 21.14 -28.05 2.02
N LEU A 404 21.16 -26.72 2.21
CA LEU A 404 21.37 -26.07 3.51
C LEU A 404 20.16 -26.21 4.44
N PHE A 405 18.96 -26.34 3.88
CA PHE A 405 17.71 -26.30 4.62
C PHE A 405 17.02 -27.67 4.65
N ASN A 406 16.26 -27.96 5.70
CA ASN A 406 15.55 -29.24 5.83
C ASN A 406 14.23 -29.22 5.06
N ALA A 407 14.32 -29.13 3.73
CA ALA A 407 13.21 -29.25 2.79
C ALA A 407 13.79 -29.66 1.43
N GLY A 408 12.99 -30.38 0.62
CA GLY A 408 13.44 -30.86 -0.69
C GLY A 408 14.81 -31.54 -0.62
N LYS A 409 15.78 -31.03 -1.38
CA LYS A 409 17.14 -31.57 -1.54
C LYS A 409 17.90 -31.73 -0.23
N GLY A 410 17.69 -30.85 0.75
CA GLY A 410 18.37 -30.89 2.04
C GLY A 410 17.62 -31.62 3.15
N ALA A 411 16.56 -32.37 2.80
CA ALA A 411 15.68 -33.04 3.75
C ALA A 411 16.39 -34.06 4.66
N VAL A 412 15.88 -34.20 5.87
CA VAL A 412 16.31 -35.23 6.83
C VAL A 412 15.80 -36.62 6.43
N PHE A 413 16.40 -37.63 7.04
CA PHE A 413 16.09 -39.03 6.79
C PHE A 413 15.14 -39.62 7.85
N THR A 414 14.24 -40.47 7.39
CA THR A 414 13.42 -41.36 8.22
C THR A 414 14.27 -42.44 8.90
N HIS A 415 13.64 -43.20 9.79
CA HIS A 415 14.25 -44.40 10.40
C HIS A 415 14.76 -45.42 9.38
N GLU A 416 14.12 -45.48 8.20
CA GLU A 416 14.46 -46.40 7.11
C GLU A 416 15.53 -45.83 6.17
N GLY A 417 16.06 -44.64 6.46
CA GLY A 417 17.11 -44.01 5.65
C GLY A 417 16.62 -43.44 4.32
N ARG A 418 15.33 -43.11 4.21
CA ARG A 418 14.73 -42.42 3.04
C ARG A 418 14.24 -41.01 3.40
N ASN A 419 13.98 -40.17 2.41
CA ASN A 419 13.39 -38.84 2.59
C ASN A 419 11.87 -38.92 2.37
N GLU A 420 11.11 -38.26 3.23
CA GLU A 420 9.66 -38.09 3.11
C GLU A 420 9.35 -36.62 3.36
N LEU A 421 8.65 -35.97 2.43
CA LEU A 421 8.51 -34.53 2.38
C LEU A 421 7.04 -34.11 2.59
N ASP A 422 6.86 -32.99 3.28
CA ASP A 422 5.56 -32.40 3.55
C ASP A 422 5.59 -30.91 3.19
N ALA A 423 4.52 -30.39 2.60
CA ALA A 423 4.36 -28.96 2.36
C ALA A 423 2.90 -28.53 2.32
N SER A 424 2.64 -27.26 2.64
CA SER A 424 1.37 -26.60 2.37
C SER A 424 1.55 -25.14 1.94
N ILE A 425 0.54 -24.62 1.26
CA ILE A 425 0.41 -23.21 0.88
C ILE A 425 -1.04 -22.76 1.05
N MET A 426 -1.25 -21.50 1.38
CA MET A 426 -2.58 -20.92 1.60
C MET A 426 -2.66 -19.49 1.07
N ASP A 427 -3.76 -19.19 0.38
CA ASP A 427 -4.16 -17.87 -0.11
C ASP A 427 -5.07 -17.21 0.93
N GLY A 428 -4.62 -16.08 1.48
CA GLY A 428 -5.37 -15.33 2.47
C GLY A 428 -6.58 -14.58 1.90
N SER A 429 -6.67 -14.38 0.59
CA SER A 429 -7.75 -13.62 -0.03
C SER A 429 -9.09 -14.35 -0.04
N ASN A 430 -9.05 -15.67 -0.09
CA ASN A 430 -10.23 -16.55 -0.23
C ASN A 430 -10.14 -17.82 0.63
N LEU A 431 -9.08 -17.96 1.44
CA LEU A 431 -8.79 -19.13 2.28
C LEU A 431 -8.56 -20.43 1.50
N ALA A 432 -8.34 -20.37 0.19
CA ALA A 432 -7.94 -21.52 -0.59
C ALA A 432 -6.60 -22.04 -0.09
N ALA A 433 -6.48 -23.36 0.03
CA ALA A 433 -5.29 -24.00 0.57
C ALA A 433 -5.00 -25.30 -0.18
N GLY A 434 -3.73 -25.65 -0.22
CA GLY A 434 -3.26 -26.90 -0.79
C GLY A 434 -2.11 -27.48 0.01
N ALA A 435 -2.03 -28.80 0.08
CA ALA A 435 -1.05 -29.51 0.87
C ALA A 435 -0.71 -30.88 0.28
N VAL A 436 0.54 -31.28 0.46
CA VAL A 436 1.03 -32.63 0.20
C VAL A 436 1.81 -33.16 1.40
N ALA A 437 1.68 -34.45 1.70
CA ALA A 437 2.39 -35.05 2.83
C ALA A 437 2.90 -36.46 2.53
N GLY A 438 4.07 -36.80 3.06
CA GLY A 438 4.70 -38.11 2.89
C GLY A 438 5.12 -38.40 1.44
N VAL A 439 5.38 -37.37 0.63
CA VAL A 439 5.83 -37.55 -0.76
C VAL A 439 7.34 -37.78 -0.82
N THR A 440 7.82 -38.51 -1.83
CA THR A 440 9.21 -39.01 -1.85
C THR A 440 9.97 -38.74 -3.15
N ASP A 441 9.27 -38.22 -4.16
CA ASP A 441 9.70 -38.15 -5.55
C ASP A 441 9.32 -36.83 -6.24
N ILE A 442 8.55 -35.96 -5.59
CA ILE A 442 8.19 -34.64 -6.13
C ILE A 442 9.32 -33.66 -5.81
N ARG A 443 10.00 -33.11 -6.83
CA ARG A 443 11.17 -32.23 -6.63
C ARG A 443 10.88 -31.05 -5.69
N ASN A 444 9.77 -30.37 -5.91
CA ASN A 444 9.33 -29.20 -5.14
C ASN A 444 7.95 -29.44 -4.51
N PRO A 445 7.87 -29.99 -3.28
CA PRO A 445 6.62 -30.21 -2.56
C PRO A 445 5.74 -28.96 -2.46
N ILE A 446 6.30 -27.75 -2.30
CA ILE A 446 5.48 -26.52 -2.23
C ILE A 446 4.71 -26.25 -3.53
N THR A 447 5.32 -26.53 -4.69
CA THR A 447 4.65 -26.39 -5.99
C THR A 447 3.55 -27.42 -6.15
N ALA A 448 3.75 -28.65 -5.66
CA ALA A 448 2.69 -29.65 -5.63
C ALA A 448 1.55 -29.25 -4.70
N ALA A 449 1.84 -28.69 -3.52
CA ALA A 449 0.82 -28.13 -2.63
C ALA A 449 0.00 -27.03 -3.33
N ARG A 450 0.64 -26.08 -4.01
CA ARG A 450 -0.07 -25.07 -4.82
C ARG A 450 -0.91 -25.68 -5.94
N THR A 451 -0.38 -26.70 -6.60
CA THR A 451 -1.08 -27.40 -7.67
C THR A 451 -2.32 -28.12 -7.15
N VAL A 452 -2.28 -28.71 -5.95
CA VAL A 452 -3.46 -29.27 -5.28
C VAL A 452 -4.52 -28.18 -5.07
N MET A 453 -4.13 -27.01 -4.58
CA MET A 453 -5.03 -25.86 -4.37
C MET A 453 -5.71 -25.40 -5.66
N GLU A 454 -4.95 -25.27 -6.75
CA GLU A 454 -5.44 -24.62 -7.98
C GLU A 454 -6.04 -25.61 -9.00
N LYS A 455 -5.64 -26.88 -8.98
CA LYS A 455 -5.96 -27.88 -10.02
C LYS A 455 -6.70 -29.10 -9.47
N SER A 456 -7.19 -29.05 -8.24
CA SER A 456 -8.04 -30.09 -7.66
C SER A 456 -9.21 -29.49 -6.87
N VAL A 457 -10.16 -30.34 -6.46
CA VAL A 457 -11.24 -29.97 -5.53
C VAL A 457 -10.86 -30.25 -4.07
N HIS A 458 -9.62 -30.66 -3.82
CA HIS A 458 -9.12 -31.12 -2.53
C HIS A 458 -8.16 -30.11 -1.91
N VAL A 459 -8.02 -30.16 -0.58
CA VAL A 459 -7.05 -29.35 0.16
C VAL A 459 -5.74 -30.13 0.39
N MET A 460 -5.81 -31.44 0.61
CA MET A 460 -4.63 -32.22 1.00
C MET A 460 -4.60 -33.57 0.30
N LEU A 461 -3.46 -33.90 -0.31
CA LEU A 461 -3.15 -35.23 -0.85
C LEU A 461 -1.94 -35.83 -0.11
N THR A 462 -1.81 -37.14 -0.11
CA THR A 462 -0.70 -37.80 0.60
C THR A 462 -0.12 -39.00 -0.14
N GLY A 463 1.18 -39.22 0.07
CA GLY A 463 1.93 -40.36 -0.42
C GLY A 463 1.79 -40.54 -1.93
N LYS A 464 1.57 -41.79 -2.35
CA LYS A 464 1.48 -42.16 -3.76
C LYS A 464 0.42 -41.39 -4.55
N GLY A 465 -0.73 -41.11 -3.95
CA GLY A 465 -1.80 -40.36 -4.63
C GLY A 465 -1.40 -38.92 -4.93
N ALA A 466 -0.61 -38.29 -4.06
CA ALA A 466 -0.05 -36.97 -4.33
C ALA A 466 1.00 -37.02 -5.45
N SER A 467 1.86 -38.05 -5.49
CA SER A 467 2.84 -38.25 -6.56
C SER A 467 2.18 -38.51 -7.93
N GLU A 468 1.13 -39.34 -7.97
CA GLU A 468 0.35 -39.61 -9.19
C GLU A 468 -0.30 -38.33 -9.71
N PHE A 469 -0.99 -37.59 -8.84
CA PHE A 469 -1.57 -36.29 -9.20
C PHE A 469 -0.50 -35.31 -9.70
N ALA A 470 0.63 -35.20 -9.01
CA ALA A 470 1.72 -34.31 -9.42
C ALA A 470 2.24 -34.66 -10.82
N ALA A 471 2.41 -35.94 -11.13
CA ALA A 471 2.82 -36.42 -12.44
C ALA A 471 1.78 -36.08 -13.53
N GLU A 472 0.49 -36.27 -13.25
CA GLU A 472 -0.61 -35.92 -14.16
C GLU A 472 -0.67 -34.42 -14.48
N GLN A 473 -0.34 -33.57 -13.51
CA GLN A 473 -0.25 -32.12 -13.69
C GLN A 473 1.06 -31.66 -14.32
N GLY A 474 1.96 -32.59 -14.69
CA GLY A 474 3.21 -32.30 -15.37
C GLY A 474 4.31 -31.73 -14.46
N LEU A 475 4.24 -31.95 -13.15
CA LEU A 475 5.30 -31.57 -12.22
C LEU A 475 6.51 -32.50 -12.37
N GLU A 476 7.69 -31.98 -12.02
CA GLU A 476 8.94 -32.75 -12.11
C GLU A 476 9.00 -33.81 -11.01
N ILE A 477 8.89 -35.07 -11.43
CA ILE A 477 9.13 -36.26 -10.61
C ILE A 477 10.60 -36.67 -10.76
N VAL A 478 11.29 -36.82 -9.64
CA VAL A 478 12.72 -37.12 -9.55
C VAL A 478 12.96 -38.47 -8.88
N ASP A 479 14.11 -39.08 -9.17
CA ASP A 479 14.58 -40.21 -8.40
C ASP A 479 14.84 -39.78 -6.93
N PRO A 480 14.43 -40.55 -5.92
CA PRO A 480 14.61 -40.19 -4.51
C PRO A 480 16.07 -39.89 -4.11
N SER A 481 17.06 -40.37 -4.87
CA SER A 481 18.47 -40.00 -4.68
C SER A 481 18.74 -38.50 -4.85
N TYR A 482 17.87 -37.75 -5.53
CA TYR A 482 17.95 -36.29 -5.62
C TYR A 482 17.95 -35.62 -4.23
N PHE A 483 17.18 -36.16 -3.28
CA PHE A 483 17.05 -35.62 -1.92
C PHE A 483 18.15 -36.08 -0.98
N ARG A 484 19.05 -36.96 -1.44
CA ARG A 484 20.07 -37.56 -0.59
C ARG A 484 21.29 -36.65 -0.49
N GLU A 485 21.46 -36.04 0.67
CA GLU A 485 22.69 -35.32 1.04
C GLU A 485 23.53 -36.11 2.06
N GLU A 486 24.77 -36.41 1.72
CA GLU A 486 25.66 -37.24 2.56
C GLU A 486 26.03 -36.57 3.89
N SER A 487 25.98 -35.24 3.96
CA SER A 487 26.10 -34.50 5.23
C SER A 487 24.94 -34.84 6.17
N ARG A 488 23.70 -34.79 5.68
CA ARG A 488 22.46 -35.13 6.40
C ARG A 488 22.38 -36.61 6.75
N PHE A 489 22.87 -37.49 5.88
CA PHE A 489 22.88 -38.92 6.15
C PHE A 489 23.85 -39.26 7.30
N ARG A 490 25.00 -38.58 7.35
CA ARG A 490 25.91 -38.66 8.51
C ARG A 490 25.29 -38.10 9.79
N GLU A 491 24.41 -37.09 9.69
CA GLU A 491 23.62 -36.63 10.84
C GLU A 491 22.68 -37.71 11.35
N LEU A 492 21.96 -38.46 10.49
CA LEU A 492 21.12 -39.60 10.92
C LEU A 492 21.93 -40.60 11.76
N GLN A 493 23.15 -40.94 11.32
CA GLN A 493 24.02 -41.87 12.04
C GLN A 493 24.42 -41.37 13.44
N ARG A 494 24.52 -40.05 13.62
CA ARG A 494 24.80 -39.40 14.92
C ARG A 494 23.53 -39.10 15.72
N ALA A 495 22.40 -38.91 15.06
CA ALA A 495 21.11 -38.52 15.64
C ALA A 495 20.38 -39.67 16.35
N LEU A 496 20.92 -40.89 16.29
CA LEU A 496 20.62 -41.91 17.31
C LEU A 496 20.87 -41.41 18.75
N GLU A 497 21.51 -40.23 18.92
CA GLU A 497 21.75 -39.61 20.22
C GLU A 497 21.07 -38.23 20.47
N ARG A 498 20.56 -37.46 19.48
CA ARG A 498 19.86 -36.15 19.68
C ARG A 498 18.92 -35.72 18.53
N GLU A 499 17.75 -35.15 18.85
CA GLU A 499 16.78 -34.57 17.90
C GLU A 499 17.19 -33.16 17.42
N LYS A 500 16.99 -32.87 16.13
CA LYS A 500 17.10 -31.52 15.54
C LYS A 500 15.86 -31.24 14.68
N HIS A 501 15.34 -30.01 14.77
CA HIS A 501 14.23 -29.54 13.96
C HIS A 501 14.74 -28.59 12.87
N GLY A 502 14.10 -28.62 11.70
CA GLY A 502 14.30 -27.64 10.64
C GLY A 502 13.11 -27.70 9.68
N THR A 503 12.42 -26.61 9.50
CA THR A 503 11.32 -26.46 8.52
C THR A 503 11.57 -25.14 7.83
N VAL A 504 11.26 -25.04 6.54
CA VAL A 504 11.36 -23.78 5.80
C VAL A 504 9.98 -23.19 5.61
N GLY A 505 9.93 -21.87 5.55
CA GLY A 505 8.66 -21.18 5.48
C GLY A 505 8.81 -19.79 4.92
N CYS A 506 7.74 -19.30 4.31
CA CYS A 506 7.64 -17.96 3.79
C CYS A 506 6.22 -17.43 4.01
N VAL A 507 6.11 -16.17 4.43
CA VAL A 507 4.86 -15.42 4.43
C VAL A 507 5.07 -14.12 3.66
N ALA A 508 4.04 -13.66 2.97
CA ALA A 508 4.11 -12.43 2.18
C ALA A 508 2.81 -11.62 2.24
N LEU A 509 2.98 -10.30 2.14
CA LEU A 509 1.95 -9.32 1.83
C LEU A 509 2.31 -8.71 0.46
N ASP A 510 1.40 -8.74 -0.51
CA ASP A 510 1.61 -8.12 -1.81
C ASP A 510 1.01 -6.71 -1.95
N MET A 511 1.28 -6.06 -3.09
CA MET A 511 0.81 -4.70 -3.38
C MET A 511 -0.71 -4.61 -3.59
N ASN A 512 -1.41 -5.75 -3.75
CA ASN A 512 -2.87 -5.82 -3.73
C ASN A 512 -3.39 -6.04 -2.31
N GLY A 513 -2.48 -6.08 -1.33
CA GLY A 513 -2.64 -6.42 0.07
C GLY A 513 -3.17 -7.84 0.30
N ASP A 514 -2.91 -8.78 -0.60
CA ASP A 514 -3.19 -10.19 -0.31
C ASP A 514 -2.06 -10.77 0.53
N LEU A 515 -2.46 -11.63 1.46
CA LEU A 515 -1.58 -12.39 2.32
C LEU A 515 -1.44 -13.81 1.78
N ALA A 516 -0.24 -14.38 1.87
CA ALA A 516 -0.02 -15.79 1.60
C ALA A 516 0.97 -16.39 2.60
N ALA A 517 0.80 -17.66 2.88
CA ALA A 517 1.71 -18.43 3.72
C ALA A 517 2.03 -19.77 3.04
N GLY A 518 3.30 -20.17 3.12
CA GLY A 518 3.74 -21.50 2.70
C GLY A 518 4.77 -22.07 3.65
N THR A 519 4.75 -23.40 3.80
CA THR A 519 5.64 -24.14 4.72
C THR A 519 6.03 -25.46 4.07
N SER A 520 7.32 -25.85 4.13
CA SER A 520 7.85 -27.10 3.56
C SER A 520 8.91 -27.73 4.47
N THR A 521 8.93 -29.06 4.56
CA THR A 521 9.85 -29.78 5.47
C THR A 521 10.17 -31.20 5.01
N GLY A 522 11.34 -31.70 5.44
CA GLY A 522 11.64 -33.14 5.47
C GLY A 522 11.11 -33.85 6.74
N GLY A 523 10.54 -33.10 7.69
CA GLY A 523 10.09 -33.58 8.99
C GLY A 523 11.22 -33.67 10.00
N MET A 524 11.18 -34.69 10.87
CA MET A 524 12.17 -34.90 11.92
C MET A 524 13.14 -36.02 11.55
N THR A 525 14.41 -35.87 11.94
CA THR A 525 15.40 -36.95 11.79
C THR A 525 14.93 -38.19 12.54
N ASN A 526 15.10 -39.37 11.93
CA ASN A 526 14.70 -40.67 12.50
C ASN A 526 13.18 -40.82 12.72
N LYS A 527 12.35 -40.03 12.01
CA LYS A 527 10.90 -40.20 12.05
C LYS A 527 10.49 -41.61 11.57
N ARG A 528 9.44 -42.16 12.19
CA ARG A 528 8.91 -43.50 11.91
C ARG A 528 7.54 -43.44 11.27
N TYR A 529 7.18 -44.53 10.58
CA TYR A 529 5.80 -44.84 10.17
C TYR A 529 5.11 -43.76 9.33
N ASN A 530 5.86 -43.05 8.49
CA ASN A 530 5.36 -41.92 7.71
C ASN A 530 4.71 -40.84 8.59
N ARG A 531 5.38 -40.48 9.69
CA ARG A 531 4.93 -39.40 10.59
C ARG A 531 4.81 -38.10 9.80
N ILE A 532 3.62 -37.52 9.88
CA ILE A 532 3.27 -36.21 9.32
C ILE A 532 3.33 -35.16 10.43
N GLY A 533 4.06 -34.07 10.18
CA GLY A 533 4.19 -32.94 11.10
C GLY A 533 3.13 -31.87 10.89
N ASP A 534 3.41 -30.67 11.41
CA ASP A 534 2.57 -29.48 11.32
C ASP A 534 2.58 -28.82 9.94
N ALA A 535 3.70 -28.92 9.21
CA ALA A 535 3.91 -28.23 7.93
C ALA A 535 2.81 -28.41 6.87
N PRO A 536 2.24 -29.61 6.63
CA PRO A 536 1.15 -29.77 5.66
C PRO A 536 -0.25 -29.57 6.29
N VAL A 537 -0.35 -29.28 7.59
CA VAL A 537 -1.63 -29.14 8.31
C VAL A 537 -2.00 -27.67 8.41
N ILE A 538 -3.02 -27.28 7.63
CA ILE A 538 -3.56 -25.92 7.63
C ILE A 538 -4.06 -25.54 9.03
N GLY A 539 -3.64 -24.37 9.51
CA GLY A 539 -3.91 -23.88 10.86
C GLY A 539 -2.92 -24.35 11.93
N ALA A 540 -2.06 -25.33 11.64
CA ALA A 540 -0.98 -25.75 12.54
C ALA A 540 0.35 -25.12 12.13
N GLY A 541 0.92 -25.57 11.01
CA GLY A 541 2.19 -25.10 10.49
C GLY A 541 2.07 -23.92 9.51
N ASN A 542 0.90 -23.74 8.91
CA ASN A 542 0.65 -22.78 7.84
C ASN A 542 -0.76 -22.19 7.93
N TYR A 543 -0.91 -20.87 7.86
CA TYR A 543 -2.23 -20.24 7.79
C TYR A 543 -2.12 -18.84 7.15
N ALA A 544 -3.12 -18.43 6.37
CA ALA A 544 -3.22 -17.07 5.83
C ALA A 544 -4.68 -16.62 5.77
N ASN A 545 -4.93 -15.39 6.20
CA ASN A 545 -6.23 -14.74 6.10
C ASN A 545 -6.05 -13.22 5.96
N ASN A 546 -6.58 -12.62 4.90
CA ASN A 546 -6.49 -11.18 4.62
C ASN A 546 -7.08 -10.30 5.72
N ALA A 547 -8.02 -10.82 6.52
CA ALA A 547 -8.60 -10.10 7.65
C ALA A 547 -7.66 -10.01 8.86
N THR A 548 -6.63 -10.87 8.93
CA THR A 548 -5.73 -10.98 10.09
C THR A 548 -4.28 -11.02 9.64
N CYS A 549 -3.70 -12.21 9.45
CA CYS A 549 -2.29 -12.42 9.19
C CYS A 549 -2.00 -13.69 8.37
N ALA A 550 -0.79 -13.74 7.83
CA ALA A 550 -0.14 -14.95 7.34
C ALA A 550 0.89 -15.43 8.35
N VAL A 551 0.92 -16.74 8.60
CA VAL A 551 1.80 -17.39 9.57
C VAL A 551 2.41 -18.66 8.96
N SER A 552 3.71 -18.82 9.12
CA SER A 552 4.44 -20.05 8.82
C SER A 552 5.28 -20.45 10.03
N ALA A 553 5.29 -21.74 10.36
CA ALA A 553 5.83 -22.26 11.62
C ALA A 553 6.98 -23.24 11.44
N THR A 554 7.78 -23.35 12.50
CA THR A 554 8.86 -24.35 12.61
C THR A 554 9.06 -24.78 14.05
N GLY A 555 9.13 -26.10 14.29
CA GLY A 555 9.41 -26.63 15.62
C GLY A 555 9.00 -28.09 15.79
N HIS A 556 8.58 -28.42 17.01
CA HIS A 556 8.08 -29.74 17.38
C HIS A 556 6.62 -29.91 16.92
N GLY A 557 6.44 -30.42 15.69
CA GLY A 557 5.16 -30.44 14.99
C GLY A 557 3.95 -30.98 15.76
N GLU A 558 4.12 -31.96 16.64
CA GLU A 558 3.04 -32.52 17.48
C GLU A 558 2.38 -31.44 18.35
N PHE A 559 3.16 -30.51 18.91
CA PHE A 559 2.62 -29.40 19.69
C PHE A 559 1.94 -28.37 18.79
N PHE A 560 2.52 -28.07 17.63
CA PHE A 560 1.96 -27.10 16.69
C PHE A 560 0.61 -27.56 16.15
N ILE A 561 0.43 -28.86 15.92
CA ILE A 561 -0.87 -29.47 15.57
C ILE A 561 -1.84 -29.36 16.75
N ARG A 562 -1.45 -29.85 17.94
CA ARG A 562 -2.35 -29.92 19.11
C ARG A 562 -2.83 -28.56 19.62
N TYR A 563 -2.03 -27.51 19.39
CA TYR A 563 -2.33 -26.14 19.81
C TYR A 563 -2.73 -25.24 18.64
N THR A 564 -2.89 -25.80 17.43
CA THR A 564 -3.31 -25.05 16.23
C THR A 564 -2.56 -23.72 16.07
N VAL A 565 -1.24 -23.75 16.22
CA VAL A 565 -0.42 -22.56 16.51
C VAL A 565 -0.64 -21.43 15.49
N ALA A 566 -0.61 -21.74 14.20
CA ALA A 566 -0.80 -20.72 13.16
C ALA A 566 -2.21 -20.10 13.19
N HIS A 567 -3.25 -20.91 13.35
CA HIS A 567 -4.63 -20.41 13.44
C HIS A 567 -4.93 -19.68 14.75
N ASP A 568 -4.38 -20.12 15.88
CA ASP A 568 -4.59 -19.49 17.19
C ASP A 568 -4.08 -18.04 17.21
N ILE A 569 -3.00 -17.73 16.49
CA ILE A 569 -2.52 -16.36 16.30
C ILE A 569 -3.55 -15.52 15.53
N SER A 570 -4.06 -16.03 14.40
CA SER A 570 -5.13 -15.36 13.63
C SER A 570 -6.39 -15.16 14.49
N ALA A 571 -6.80 -16.17 15.24
CA ALA A 571 -7.99 -16.13 16.07
C ALA A 571 -7.86 -15.11 17.23
N LEU A 572 -6.67 -14.97 17.83
CA LEU A 572 -6.43 -13.96 18.85
C LEU A 572 -6.50 -12.53 18.29
N MET A 573 -6.00 -12.31 17.07
CA MET A 573 -6.16 -11.02 16.39
C MET A 573 -7.64 -10.74 16.11
N GLU A 574 -8.36 -11.73 15.55
CA GLU A 574 -9.75 -11.55 15.13
C GLU A 574 -10.71 -11.42 16.30
N TYR A 575 -10.61 -12.29 17.30
CA TYR A 575 -11.60 -12.42 18.37
C TYR A 575 -11.27 -11.57 19.60
N SER A 576 -10.00 -11.22 19.81
CA SER A 576 -9.55 -10.43 20.97
C SER A 576 -8.95 -9.08 20.60
N GLY A 577 -8.87 -8.74 19.30
CA GLY A 577 -8.34 -7.46 18.84
C GLY A 577 -6.84 -7.26 19.12
N LEU A 578 -6.10 -8.32 19.47
CA LEU A 578 -4.67 -8.22 19.76
C LEU A 578 -3.89 -7.85 18.50
N SER A 579 -2.80 -7.09 18.66
CA SER A 579 -1.85 -6.89 17.56
C SER A 579 -1.16 -8.21 17.18
N LEU A 580 -0.59 -8.26 15.97
CA LEU A 580 0.14 -9.44 15.48
C LEU A 580 1.22 -9.91 16.46
N ASP A 581 2.03 -8.98 16.98
CA ASP A 581 3.15 -9.30 17.87
C ASP A 581 2.67 -9.78 19.25
N GLU A 582 1.61 -9.20 19.80
CA GLU A 582 1.01 -9.64 21.06
C GLU A 582 0.44 -11.06 20.93
N ALA A 583 -0.35 -11.31 19.89
CA ALA A 583 -0.92 -12.62 19.60
C ALA A 583 0.19 -13.67 19.38
N ALA A 584 1.18 -13.37 18.54
CA ALA A 584 2.28 -14.28 18.25
C ALA A 584 3.11 -14.61 19.50
N ARG A 585 3.41 -13.61 20.35
CA ARG A 585 4.16 -13.84 21.59
C ARG A 585 3.35 -14.61 22.62
N GLU A 586 2.06 -14.36 22.76
CA GLU A 586 1.19 -15.13 23.66
C GLU A 586 1.18 -16.62 23.25
N VAL A 587 1.08 -16.92 21.96
CA VAL A 587 1.11 -18.30 21.48
C VAL A 587 2.49 -18.93 21.69
N ILE A 588 3.58 -18.29 21.26
CA ILE A 588 4.91 -18.92 21.21
C ILE A 588 5.66 -18.87 22.54
N LYS A 589 5.61 -17.75 23.27
CA LYS A 589 6.37 -17.55 24.51
C LYS A 589 5.59 -17.99 25.75
N ASN A 590 4.28 -18.12 25.66
CA ASN A 590 3.43 -18.49 26.79
C ASN A 590 2.72 -19.83 26.58
N LYS A 591 1.70 -19.92 25.71
CA LYS A 591 0.90 -21.15 25.53
C LYS A 591 1.76 -22.36 25.15
N LEU A 592 2.62 -22.21 24.14
CA LEU A 592 3.46 -23.29 23.63
C LEU A 592 4.53 -23.71 24.65
N VAL A 593 5.14 -22.76 25.37
CA VAL A 593 6.12 -23.05 26.43
C VAL A 593 5.47 -23.83 27.58
N LYS A 594 4.29 -23.39 28.05
CA LYS A 594 3.53 -24.10 29.09
C LYS A 594 3.15 -25.52 28.67
N ALA A 595 2.92 -25.73 27.37
CA ALA A 595 2.67 -27.06 26.82
C ALA A 595 3.92 -27.96 26.80
N GLY A 596 5.13 -27.39 26.91
CA GLY A 596 6.40 -28.08 26.70
C GLY A 596 6.83 -28.14 25.23
N GLY A 597 6.19 -27.37 24.35
CA GLY A 597 6.54 -27.29 22.93
C GLY A 597 7.68 -26.30 22.66
N THR A 598 8.54 -26.64 21.70
CA THR A 598 9.64 -25.79 21.26
C THR A 598 9.54 -25.47 19.77
N GLY A 599 9.80 -24.22 19.39
CA GLY A 599 9.79 -23.77 18.01
C GLY A 599 9.71 -22.25 17.86
N GLY A 600 9.21 -21.81 16.71
CA GLY A 600 8.96 -20.41 16.40
C GLY A 600 8.08 -20.26 15.16
N ILE A 601 7.75 -19.01 14.86
CA ILE A 601 6.98 -18.65 13.67
C ILE A 601 7.58 -17.42 13.01
N ILE A 602 7.21 -17.22 11.75
CA ILE A 602 7.25 -15.92 11.08
C ILE A 602 5.82 -15.52 10.75
N SER A 603 5.52 -14.22 10.82
CA SER A 603 4.22 -13.71 10.45
C SER A 603 4.24 -12.30 9.88
N VAL A 604 3.24 -11.99 9.06
CA VAL A 604 2.95 -10.65 8.52
C VAL A 604 1.44 -10.40 8.49
N ASP A 605 1.00 -9.20 8.86
CA ASP A 605 -0.42 -8.79 8.81
C ASP A 605 -0.75 -7.93 7.58
N GLY A 606 -2.04 -7.63 7.38
CA GLY A 606 -2.52 -6.81 6.27
C GLY A 606 -2.01 -5.36 6.27
N LYS A 607 -1.38 -4.90 7.36
CA LYS A 607 -0.75 -3.58 7.49
C LYS A 607 0.76 -3.62 7.19
N GLY A 608 1.33 -4.81 7.00
CA GLY A 608 2.75 -5.03 6.78
C GLY A 608 3.58 -5.10 8.07
N ASN A 609 2.94 -5.23 9.24
CA ASN A 609 3.66 -5.47 10.49
C ASN A 609 4.24 -6.88 10.48
N ILE A 610 5.44 -7.06 11.04
CA ILE A 610 6.17 -8.33 11.04
C ILE A 610 6.44 -8.78 12.48
N SER A 611 6.22 -10.06 12.78
CA SER A 611 6.61 -10.68 14.05
C SER A 611 7.29 -12.03 13.79
N MET A 612 8.38 -12.32 14.52
CA MET A 612 9.14 -13.58 14.34
C MET A 612 9.52 -14.25 15.67
N PRO A 613 8.62 -14.44 16.65
CA PRO A 613 8.97 -15.00 17.94
C PRO A 613 9.31 -16.49 17.85
N PHE A 614 10.28 -16.90 18.66
CA PHE A 614 10.68 -18.29 18.86
C PHE A 614 11.10 -18.52 20.31
N ASN A 615 10.97 -19.73 20.82
CA ASN A 615 11.34 -20.12 22.19
C ASN A 615 12.53 -21.10 22.23
N THR A 616 13.22 -21.26 21.09
CA THR A 616 14.45 -22.05 20.93
C THR A 616 15.70 -21.16 21.04
N GLU A 617 16.90 -21.75 21.00
CA GLU A 617 18.17 -21.02 21.07
C GLU A 617 18.48 -20.22 19.79
N GLY A 618 17.91 -20.63 18.65
CA GLY A 618 18.01 -19.87 17.42
C GLY A 618 16.98 -20.28 16.37
N MET A 619 16.75 -19.37 15.43
CA MET A 619 15.88 -19.53 14.28
C MET A 619 16.45 -18.74 13.10
N TYR A 620 16.79 -19.45 12.02
CA TYR A 620 17.17 -18.85 10.74
C TYR A 620 15.97 -18.06 10.21
N ARG A 621 16.07 -16.74 10.12
CA ARG A 621 14.95 -15.88 9.71
C ARG A 621 15.42 -14.61 9.01
N GLY A 622 14.55 -13.98 8.25
CA GLY A 622 14.82 -12.67 7.70
C GLY A 622 13.62 -12.10 6.97
N TYR A 623 13.72 -10.83 6.60
CA TYR A 623 12.62 -10.10 6.00
C TYR A 623 13.10 -8.99 5.06
N LYS A 624 12.17 -8.52 4.23
CA LYS A 624 12.30 -7.29 3.46
C LYS A 624 10.92 -6.69 3.21
N ASN A 625 10.83 -5.36 3.22
CA ASN A 625 9.56 -4.67 2.99
C ASN A 625 9.70 -3.49 2.00
N SER A 626 8.55 -2.93 1.65
CA SER A 626 8.39 -1.76 0.78
C SER A 626 9.01 -0.47 1.31
N ASP A 627 9.32 -0.38 2.60
CA ASP A 627 9.99 0.79 3.20
C ASP A 627 11.51 0.74 3.01
N GLY A 628 12.02 -0.30 2.36
CA GLY A 628 13.46 -0.53 2.20
C GLY A 628 14.12 -1.15 3.43
N LYS A 629 13.36 -1.50 4.48
CA LYS A 629 13.89 -2.23 5.64
C LYS A 629 14.14 -3.68 5.24
N ASN A 630 15.26 -4.23 5.72
CA ASN A 630 15.61 -5.64 5.56
C ASN A 630 16.47 -6.12 6.73
N GLY A 631 16.57 -7.45 6.88
CA GLY A 631 17.45 -8.04 7.88
C GLY A 631 17.45 -9.56 7.83
N VAL A 632 18.58 -10.14 8.22
CA VAL A 632 18.75 -11.60 8.39
C VAL A 632 19.27 -11.86 9.79
N PHE A 633 18.64 -12.80 10.48
CA PHE A 633 18.90 -13.14 11.88
C PHE A 633 18.91 -14.67 12.06
N ILE A 634 19.64 -15.14 13.06
CA ILE A 634 19.85 -16.55 13.36
C ILE A 634 19.69 -16.80 14.86
N PHE A 635 20.25 -15.94 15.71
CA PHE A 635 20.41 -16.23 17.13
C PHE A 635 19.34 -15.54 18.00
N SER A 636 19.19 -16.00 19.24
CA SER A 636 18.21 -15.49 20.22
C SER A 636 18.51 -14.09 20.75
N ASP A 637 19.76 -13.65 20.66
CA ASP A 637 20.21 -12.30 21.05
C ASP A 637 19.95 -11.24 19.96
N GLU A 638 19.50 -11.67 18.78
CA GLU A 638 19.19 -10.80 17.65
C GLU A 638 17.68 -10.44 17.63
N PRO A 639 17.29 -9.27 17.07
CA PRO A 639 15.91 -8.79 17.08
C PRO A 639 14.88 -9.80 16.54
N ASP A 640 13.75 -9.95 17.24
CA ASP A 640 12.59 -10.76 16.82
C ASP A 640 11.31 -9.92 16.58
N LYS A 641 11.39 -8.59 16.80
CA LYS A 641 10.38 -7.56 16.50
C LYS A 641 10.99 -6.42 15.69
N LEU A 642 10.24 -5.83 14.76
CA LEU A 642 10.73 -4.88 13.74
C LEU A 642 9.80 -3.69 13.50
#